data_AF-A0A4D6L8D1-F1
#
_entry.id   AF-A0A4D6L8D1-F1
#
_cell.length_a   1.000
_cell.length_b   1.000
_cell.length_c   1.000
_cell.angle_alpha   90.00
_cell.angle_beta   90.00
_cell.angle_gamma   90.00
#
_symmetry.space_group_name_H-M   'P 1'
#
loop_
_entity.id
_entity.type
_entity.pdbx_description
1 polymer ?
#
loop_
_entity_poly.entity_id
_entity_poly.type
_entity_poly.pdbx_seq_one_letter_code
_entity_poly.pdbx_strand_id
1 'polypeptide(L)'
;MSLCTSKAVFQVLSRTVPQTGYNEPRVNSSDLTLHSRFGVKCMKKRSSRHRDLIVCSSMLQSRLRTHQFQWMGVTLHDHNKTYSRPWLKTCNCQRAESASGVAAGDGNGSRLLNDVETSNSASNVMSTKHILEFEDVQVHQLKQEEILASNVSNGAISDGFDSSMEEEAWDLLRESVVYYCGNPIGTIAAKDPTSSNTLNYDQVFIRDFIPSGIAFLLKGEYDIVRNFILYTLQLQSWEKTMDCHSPGQGLMPASFKVRTVPLDGDDSATEEVLDPDFGEAAIGRVAPVDSGLWWIILLRAYGKCSGDLSVQERVDVQTGIKMILRLCLADGFDMFPTLLVTDGSCMIDRRMGIHGHPLEIQALFYSALLCAREMLTPEDGSADLIRALNNRLVALSFHIREYYWIDMKKLNEIYRYTTEEYSYDAVNKFNIYPDQISPWLVEWMPNKGGYLIGNLQPAHMDFRFFSLGNLWSVVNSLATVEQSHAILDLVEAKWSDLVAEMPFKICYPALEGQEWQIITGSDPKNTPWSYHNAGSWPTLLWQLTVASIKMKRTHIAAKAVEMAERRIARDRWPEYYDTKRSRLIGKQSRLYQTWSIAGYLVAKLLLADPSKANILITEEDSELVNALISANPRGKRGRKNLKQTYIV
;
A
#
# COMPACT_ATOMS: atom_id res chain seq x y z
N MET A 1 5.49 -52.92 -13.77
CA MET A 1 5.06 -54.12 -13.01
C MET A 1 4.67 -53.69 -11.60
N SER A 2 3.75 -54.40 -10.92
CA SER A 2 3.20 -54.19 -9.55
C SER A 2 3.53 -52.86 -8.84
N LEU A 3 2.58 -51.98 -8.45
CA LEU A 3 1.19 -52.20 -7.99
C LEU A 3 1.07 -53.20 -6.83
N CYS A 4 0.90 -52.69 -5.60
CA CYS A 4 -0.12 -53.17 -4.68
C CYS A 4 -0.52 -52.08 -3.67
N THR A 5 -1.81 -52.02 -3.33
CA THR A 5 -2.41 -51.10 -2.35
C THR A 5 -3.07 -51.89 -1.23
N SER A 6 -3.14 -51.35 -0.01
CA SER A 6 -4.20 -51.76 0.92
C SER A 6 -4.64 -50.63 1.84
N LYS A 7 -5.94 -50.62 2.16
CA LYS A 7 -6.56 -49.79 3.21
C LYS A 7 -6.92 -50.69 4.38
N ALA A 8 -6.79 -50.18 5.60
CA ALA A 8 -7.49 -50.75 6.76
C ALA A 8 -8.09 -49.61 7.59
N VAL A 9 -9.33 -49.80 8.01
CA VAL A 9 -10.11 -48.94 8.91
C VAL A 9 -10.73 -49.90 9.93
N PHE A 10 -10.77 -49.56 11.23
CA PHE A 10 -12.00 -49.62 12.06
C PHE A 10 -11.78 -49.28 13.55
N GLN A 11 -12.80 -48.60 14.10
CA GLN A 11 -13.30 -48.55 15.49
C GLN A 11 -12.36 -48.43 16.72
N VAL A 12 -12.45 -47.24 17.31
CA VAL A 12 -12.84 -46.98 18.71
C VAL A 12 -13.40 -48.19 19.49
N LEU A 13 -12.89 -48.41 20.72
CA LEU A 13 -13.60 -49.11 21.79
C LEU A 13 -13.54 -48.30 23.10
N SER A 14 -14.67 -48.20 23.78
CA SER A 14 -14.83 -47.54 25.08
C SER A 14 -14.91 -48.56 26.23
N ARG A 15 -14.56 -48.14 27.45
CA ARG A 15 -14.81 -48.88 28.69
C ARG A 15 -15.19 -47.92 29.82
N THR A 16 -15.99 -48.40 30.76
CA THR A 16 -16.78 -47.56 31.68
C THR A 16 -16.65 -47.98 33.15
N VAL A 17 -16.45 -46.97 34.03
CA VAL A 17 -17.23 -46.65 35.25
C VAL A 17 -17.40 -47.77 36.31
N PRO A 18 -16.99 -47.53 37.57
CA PRO A 18 -17.94 -47.00 38.58
C PRO A 18 -17.37 -45.95 39.57
N GLN A 19 -18.14 -45.33 40.49
CA GLN A 19 -19.43 -44.58 40.39
C GLN A 19 -19.87 -44.08 41.79
N THR A 20 -19.90 -42.77 42.04
CA THR A 20 -20.61 -42.08 43.15
C THR A 20 -20.68 -40.57 42.86
N GLY A 21 -21.77 -39.81 43.03
CA GLY A 21 -23.18 -40.13 43.32
C GLY A 21 -23.98 -38.85 43.66
N TYR A 22 -25.29 -38.83 43.36
CA TYR A 22 -26.29 -37.77 43.68
C TYR A 22 -26.14 -36.38 42.98
N ASN A 23 -27.21 -35.67 42.58
CA ASN A 23 -28.56 -36.09 42.16
C ASN A 23 -29.29 -34.95 41.40
N GLU A 24 -30.00 -35.24 40.30
CA GLU A 24 -30.99 -34.35 39.69
C GLU A 24 -32.24 -35.14 39.20
N PRO A 25 -33.46 -34.60 39.29
CA PRO A 25 -34.68 -35.28 38.88
C PRO A 25 -35.04 -35.07 37.40
N ARG A 26 -35.32 -36.16 36.67
CA ARG A 26 -35.90 -36.14 35.31
C ARG A 26 -37.43 -36.08 35.34
N VAL A 27 -38.04 -35.38 34.38
CA VAL A 27 -39.35 -35.75 33.78
C VAL A 27 -39.27 -35.56 32.26
N ASN A 28 -40.09 -36.31 31.50
CA ASN A 28 -39.98 -36.49 30.05
C ASN A 28 -40.63 -35.38 29.20
N SER A 29 -40.30 -35.43 27.90
CA SER A 29 -40.95 -34.73 26.79
C SER A 29 -42.37 -35.20 26.48
N SER A 30 -43.24 -34.28 26.07
CA SER A 30 -44.35 -34.50 25.13
C SER A 30 -44.72 -33.18 24.45
N ASP A 31 -45.21 -33.23 23.21
CA ASP A 31 -45.59 -32.05 22.43
C ASP A 31 -46.70 -31.20 23.07
N LEU A 32 -46.71 -29.90 22.77
CA LEU A 32 -47.92 -29.19 22.28
C LEU A 32 -47.61 -27.76 21.82
N THR A 33 -48.18 -27.38 20.67
CA THR A 33 -48.22 -26.00 20.18
C THR A 33 -49.39 -25.24 20.78
N LEU A 34 -49.17 -24.03 21.32
CA LEU A 34 -50.18 -22.96 21.29
C LEU A 34 -49.60 -21.56 21.56
N HIS A 35 -50.27 -20.52 21.08
CA HIS A 35 -49.95 -19.12 21.36
C HIS A 35 -50.32 -18.70 22.80
N SER A 36 -49.54 -17.78 23.39
CA SER A 36 -50.11 -16.80 24.31
C SER A 36 -49.46 -15.42 24.23
N ARG A 37 -50.33 -14.40 24.30
CA ARG A 37 -50.10 -12.97 24.14
C ARG A 37 -49.30 -12.36 25.30
N PHE A 38 -48.48 -11.36 25.00
CA PHE A 38 -48.27 -10.21 25.90
C PHE A 38 -48.63 -8.91 25.18
N GLY A 39 -49.27 -7.98 25.88
CA GLY A 39 -49.84 -6.76 25.30
C GLY A 39 -49.28 -5.48 25.90
N VAL A 40 -48.89 -4.54 25.05
CA VAL A 40 -48.38 -3.23 25.45
C VAL A 40 -49.51 -2.20 25.49
N LYS A 41 -49.67 -1.48 26.62
CA LYS A 41 -50.62 -0.37 26.76
C LYS A 41 -50.04 0.90 26.13
N CYS A 42 -50.76 1.50 25.17
CA CYS A 42 -50.44 2.84 24.65
C CYS A 42 -51.42 3.88 25.22
N MET A 43 -50.90 4.94 25.85
CA MET A 43 -51.72 6.03 26.42
C MET A 43 -51.98 7.13 25.39
N LYS A 44 -53.26 7.51 25.22
CA LYS A 44 -53.67 8.67 24.43
C LYS A 44 -53.76 9.93 25.30
N LYS A 45 -53.33 11.08 24.75
CA LYS A 45 -53.85 12.41 25.12
C LYS A 45 -54.28 13.16 23.84
N ARG A 46 -55.45 13.83 23.93
CA ARG A 46 -55.92 14.90 23.02
C ARG A 46 -55.30 16.24 23.51
N SER A 47 -55.34 17.40 22.86
CA SER A 47 -55.95 17.95 21.62
C SER A 47 -55.15 19.24 21.26
N SER A 48 -55.24 19.91 20.11
CA SER A 48 -56.46 20.54 19.53
C SER A 48 -56.31 20.87 18.03
N ARG A 49 -57.10 21.83 17.51
CA ARG A 49 -57.26 22.13 16.07
C ARG A 49 -56.65 23.49 15.70
N HIS A 50 -56.17 23.59 14.46
CA HIS A 50 -56.71 24.57 13.50
C HIS A 50 -56.76 23.95 12.09
N ARG A 51 -57.52 24.56 11.18
CA ARG A 51 -57.55 24.25 9.74
C ARG A 51 -56.78 25.35 9.01
N ASP A 52 -56.27 25.02 7.83
CA ASP A 52 -56.70 25.71 6.62
C ASP A 52 -56.62 24.78 5.39
N LEU A 53 -57.31 25.12 4.31
CA LEU A 53 -57.29 24.40 3.04
C LEU A 53 -56.68 25.26 1.94
N ILE A 54 -55.75 24.69 1.17
CA ILE A 54 -55.56 25.05 -0.24
C ILE A 54 -55.60 23.74 -1.04
N VAL A 55 -56.25 23.78 -2.20
CA VAL A 55 -56.51 22.64 -3.08
C VAL A 55 -55.76 22.83 -4.40
N CYS A 56 -55.10 21.77 -4.89
CA CYS A 56 -54.83 21.59 -6.31
C CYS A 56 -54.87 20.10 -6.67
N SER A 57 -55.40 19.77 -7.85
CA SER A 57 -55.63 18.41 -8.36
C SER A 57 -54.54 17.98 -9.35
N SER A 58 -54.18 16.70 -9.41
CA SER A 58 -54.80 15.67 -10.28
C SER A 58 -54.26 14.28 -9.84
N MET A 59 -55.02 13.18 -9.79
CA MET A 59 -55.80 12.45 -10.83
C MET A 59 -54.95 11.83 -11.96
N LEU A 60 -55.09 10.53 -12.31
CA LEU A 60 -55.70 9.38 -11.61
C LEU A 60 -55.24 8.02 -12.24
N GLN A 61 -55.58 6.91 -11.55
CA GLN A 61 -55.27 5.48 -11.79
C GLN A 61 -55.46 4.87 -13.20
N SER A 62 -54.68 3.82 -13.48
CA SER A 62 -55.18 2.45 -13.80
C SER A 62 -54.09 1.43 -13.40
N ARG A 63 -54.29 0.25 -12.76
CA ARG A 63 -55.29 -0.85 -12.74
C ARG A 63 -55.16 -1.89 -13.86
N LEU A 64 -54.91 -3.15 -13.45
CA LEU A 64 -54.60 -4.31 -14.30
C LEU A 64 -55.82 -4.89 -15.04
N ARG A 65 -55.55 -5.60 -16.14
CA ARG A 65 -56.24 -6.86 -16.49
C ARG A 65 -55.26 -7.83 -17.16
N THR A 66 -55.52 -9.13 -16.99
CA THR A 66 -54.76 -10.26 -17.56
C THR A 66 -55.63 -11.05 -18.53
N HIS A 67 -55.02 -11.66 -19.55
CA HIS A 67 -55.56 -12.83 -20.26
C HIS A 67 -54.41 -13.69 -20.82
N GLN A 68 -54.67 -15.00 -20.97
CA GLN A 68 -53.78 -16.00 -21.58
C GLN A 68 -53.88 -15.91 -23.13
N PHE A 69 -52.99 -16.50 -23.95
CA PHE A 69 -53.00 -17.95 -24.23
C PHE A 69 -51.79 -18.47 -25.04
N GLN A 70 -51.37 -19.69 -24.67
CA GLN A 70 -50.75 -20.76 -25.47
C GLN A 70 -49.41 -20.58 -26.20
N TRP A 71 -48.86 -21.75 -26.58
CA TRP A 71 -47.48 -22.01 -26.98
C TRP A 71 -47.51 -23.11 -28.06
N MET A 72 -46.81 -22.90 -29.17
CA MET A 72 -46.55 -23.94 -30.17
C MET A 72 -45.28 -23.57 -30.95
N GLY A 73 -44.37 -24.52 -31.13
CA GLY A 73 -43.06 -24.28 -31.76
C GLY A 73 -42.90 -24.99 -33.10
N VAL A 74 -42.06 -24.41 -33.96
CA VAL A 74 -41.54 -25.05 -35.20
C VAL A 74 -40.06 -24.71 -35.32
N THR A 75 -39.24 -25.67 -35.73
CA THR A 75 -37.78 -25.55 -35.91
C THR A 75 -37.41 -25.51 -37.39
N LEU A 76 -36.57 -24.55 -37.83
CA LEU A 76 -35.30 -24.85 -38.54
C LEU A 76 -34.42 -23.61 -38.81
N HIS A 77 -33.11 -23.86 -38.85
CA HIS A 77 -31.99 -23.16 -39.52
C HIS A 77 -31.94 -21.62 -39.74
N ASP A 78 -30.92 -21.02 -39.11
CA ASP A 78 -29.78 -20.34 -39.77
C ASP A 78 -30.05 -19.15 -40.73
N HIS A 79 -29.73 -17.92 -40.26
CA HIS A 79 -28.72 -17.08 -40.94
C HIS A 79 -28.20 -15.91 -40.10
N ASN A 80 -26.93 -15.55 -40.37
CA ASN A 80 -26.19 -14.44 -39.75
C ASN A 80 -26.89 -13.09 -39.89
N LYS A 81 -26.84 -12.26 -38.84
CA LYS A 81 -26.51 -10.84 -38.99
C LYS A 81 -25.95 -10.17 -37.74
N THR A 82 -24.87 -9.43 -38.01
CA THR A 82 -24.03 -8.62 -37.13
C THR A 82 -24.81 -7.59 -36.29
N TYR A 83 -24.38 -7.41 -35.03
CA TYR A 83 -24.60 -6.17 -34.28
C TYR A 83 -23.26 -5.47 -34.03
N SER A 84 -23.20 -4.17 -34.27
CA SER A 84 -21.98 -3.36 -34.24
C SER A 84 -21.63 -2.87 -32.84
N ARG A 85 -20.36 -3.02 -32.44
CA ARG A 85 -19.78 -2.39 -31.25
C ARG A 85 -19.32 -0.94 -31.54
N PRO A 86 -19.31 -0.01 -30.56
CA PRO A 86 -18.88 1.37 -30.80
C PRO A 86 -17.35 1.54 -30.74
N TRP A 87 -16.75 1.94 -31.87
CA TRP A 87 -15.56 2.81 -31.97
C TRP A 87 -14.42 2.61 -30.93
N LEU A 88 -13.62 1.57 -31.12
CA LEU A 88 -12.22 1.57 -30.69
C LEU A 88 -11.40 2.49 -31.61
N LYS A 89 -10.38 3.18 -31.08
CA LYS A 89 -9.39 3.91 -31.89
C LYS A 89 -8.31 2.93 -32.37
N THR A 90 -8.45 2.44 -33.59
CA THR A 90 -7.41 1.63 -34.26
C THR A 90 -6.14 2.43 -34.54
N CYS A 91 -4.99 1.75 -34.49
CA CYS A 91 -3.70 2.28 -34.91
C CYS A 91 -3.09 1.32 -35.94
N ASN A 92 -3.15 1.70 -37.22
CA ASN A 92 -2.69 0.84 -38.32
C ASN A 92 -1.18 1.02 -38.56
N CYS A 93 -0.35 0.24 -37.86
CA CYS A 93 1.09 0.22 -38.08
C CYS A 93 1.46 -0.70 -39.27
N GLN A 94 1.58 -0.15 -40.47
CA GLN A 94 2.18 -0.87 -41.60
C GLN A 94 3.69 -1.01 -41.40
N ARG A 95 4.22 -2.24 -41.55
CA ARG A 95 5.67 -2.49 -41.65
C ARG A 95 6.21 -1.84 -42.93
N ALA A 96 7.22 -0.99 -42.80
CA ALA A 96 8.02 -0.55 -43.93
C ALA A 96 9.12 -1.59 -44.21
N GLU A 97 8.96 -2.39 -45.26
CA GLU A 97 10.03 -3.27 -45.75
C GLU A 97 11.09 -2.45 -46.50
N SER A 98 12.32 -2.47 -46.02
CA SER A 98 13.48 -1.83 -46.67
C SER A 98 14.30 -2.86 -47.46
N ALA A 99 13.94 -3.06 -48.73
CA ALA A 99 14.56 -4.07 -49.59
C ALA A 99 15.31 -3.47 -50.80
N SER A 100 16.60 -3.17 -50.60
CA SER A 100 17.62 -3.07 -51.66
C SER A 100 19.02 -3.23 -51.04
N GLY A 101 20.04 -3.74 -51.72
CA GLY A 101 20.09 -4.28 -53.09
C GLY A 101 21.56 -4.26 -53.55
N VAL A 102 22.26 -5.38 -53.44
CA VAL A 102 23.73 -5.42 -53.62
C VAL A 102 24.15 -5.24 -55.08
N ALA A 103 25.12 -4.37 -55.30
CA ALA A 103 25.93 -4.29 -56.52
C ALA A 103 27.40 -4.04 -56.15
N ALA A 104 28.33 -4.57 -56.93
CA ALA A 104 29.78 -4.47 -56.71
C ALA A 104 30.47 -3.66 -57.82
N GLY A 105 31.65 -3.09 -57.54
CA GLY A 105 32.47 -2.41 -58.54
C GLY A 105 33.77 -1.80 -57.95
N ASP A 106 34.91 -2.13 -58.57
CA ASP A 106 36.26 -1.70 -58.19
C ASP A 106 36.54 -0.19 -58.33
N GLY A 107 37.69 0.27 -57.82
CA GLY A 107 38.52 1.17 -58.65
C GLY A 107 39.26 2.37 -58.01
N ASN A 108 40.29 2.12 -57.19
CA ASN A 108 41.64 2.77 -57.21
C ASN A 108 41.80 4.31 -57.46
N GLY A 109 42.50 5.07 -56.59
CA GLY A 109 42.70 6.52 -56.84
C GLY A 109 43.63 7.43 -55.99
N SER A 110 44.89 7.06 -55.70
CA SER A 110 46.07 8.00 -55.63
C SER A 110 46.15 9.25 -54.67
N ARG A 111 47.10 9.18 -53.70
CA ARG A 111 48.03 10.25 -53.19
C ARG A 111 47.43 11.45 -52.41
N LEU A 112 48.16 12.29 -51.63
CA LEU A 112 49.60 12.55 -51.35
C LEU A 112 49.87 12.54 -49.80
N LEU A 113 51.03 12.06 -49.28
CA LEU A 113 52.26 12.81 -48.90
C LEU A 113 52.01 14.04 -47.98
N ASN A 114 52.62 14.20 -46.78
CA ASN A 114 54.08 14.22 -46.47
C ASN A 114 54.43 13.79 -45.01
N ASP A 115 55.74 13.69 -44.72
CA ASP A 115 56.39 13.17 -43.50
C ASP A 115 56.83 14.23 -42.43
N VAL A 116 57.70 13.79 -41.50
CA VAL A 116 58.61 14.55 -40.59
C VAL A 116 58.18 14.81 -39.13
N GLU A 117 58.18 13.72 -38.34
CA GLU A 117 59.22 13.37 -37.35
C GLU A 117 59.82 14.37 -36.31
N THR A 118 59.91 13.90 -35.05
CA THR A 118 60.95 14.14 -34.00
C THR A 118 61.05 15.40 -33.10
N SER A 119 60.84 15.14 -31.80
CA SER A 119 61.80 15.34 -30.66
C SER A 119 61.89 16.63 -29.82
N ASN A 120 61.60 16.45 -28.53
CA ASN A 120 62.38 16.81 -27.32
C ASN A 120 63.35 18.01 -27.32
N SER A 121 63.18 18.93 -26.34
CA SER A 121 64.04 19.01 -25.13
C SER A 121 63.62 20.19 -24.22
N ALA A 122 64.23 20.35 -23.04
CA ALA A 122 63.84 21.32 -22.01
C ALA A 122 65.05 22.04 -21.37
N SER A 123 64.85 23.25 -20.83
CA SER A 123 65.78 23.86 -19.86
C SER A 123 65.16 24.99 -19.00
N ASN A 124 65.76 25.22 -17.83
CA ASN A 124 65.30 26.12 -16.75
C ASN A 124 65.68 27.61 -16.95
N VAL A 125 65.00 28.52 -16.23
CA VAL A 125 65.62 29.73 -15.62
C VAL A 125 65.01 29.98 -14.22
N MET A 126 65.79 30.53 -13.27
CA MET A 126 65.40 30.90 -11.91
C MET A 126 65.71 32.39 -11.57
N SER A 127 64.96 32.98 -10.63
CA SER A 127 65.42 34.01 -9.65
C SER A 127 64.37 34.12 -8.52
N THR A 128 64.62 33.99 -7.19
CA THR A 128 65.46 34.75 -6.22
C THR A 128 65.06 36.22 -6.03
N LYS A 129 64.97 36.86 -4.83
CA LYS A 129 65.05 36.56 -3.35
C LYS A 129 64.26 37.72 -2.62
N HIS A 130 63.93 37.79 -1.32
CA HIS A 130 64.65 37.85 -0.01
C HIS A 130 63.54 37.79 1.12
N ILE A 131 63.64 37.27 2.36
CA ILE A 131 64.55 37.46 3.55
C ILE A 131 64.32 38.82 4.27
N LEU A 132 64.15 39.03 5.61
CA LEU A 132 63.96 38.30 6.92
C LEU A 132 63.46 39.40 7.97
N GLU A 133 63.14 39.31 9.29
CA GLU A 133 63.05 38.30 10.41
C GLU A 133 62.36 38.86 11.71
N PHE A 134 61.98 37.99 12.68
CA PHE A 134 61.77 38.14 14.18
C PHE A 134 60.88 39.27 14.80
N GLU A 135 60.41 39.26 16.08
CA GLU A 135 60.69 38.45 17.31
C GLU A 135 59.51 38.42 18.35
N ASP A 136 59.34 37.31 19.11
CA ASP A 136 58.74 37.06 20.47
C ASP A 136 57.47 37.79 21.02
N VAL A 137 56.73 37.39 22.10
CA VAL A 137 56.98 36.54 23.31
C VAL A 137 55.73 35.67 23.70
N GLN A 138 55.98 34.40 24.09
CA GLN A 138 55.33 33.47 25.07
C GLN A 138 53.88 33.71 25.61
N VAL A 139 53.04 32.69 25.91
CA VAL A 139 53.13 31.78 27.10
C VAL A 139 52.79 30.29 26.81
N HIS A 140 53.59 29.43 27.44
CA HIS A 140 53.53 27.97 27.73
C HIS A 140 52.17 27.22 27.62
N GLN A 141 52.12 26.11 26.84
CA GLN A 141 52.19 24.67 27.26
C GLN A 141 50.87 24.06 27.79
N LEU A 142 50.50 22.81 27.50
CA LEU A 142 51.28 21.56 27.49
C LEU A 142 51.28 20.75 26.16
N LYS A 143 52.33 19.93 26.00
CA LYS A 143 52.46 18.79 25.05
C LYS A 143 52.03 17.50 25.75
N GLN A 144 51.46 16.46 25.12
CA GLN A 144 51.78 15.73 23.88
C GLN A 144 52.87 14.66 24.04
N GLU A 145 52.43 13.48 24.48
CA GLU A 145 52.96 12.12 24.31
C GLU A 145 51.72 11.19 24.43
N GLU A 146 51.56 10.05 23.75
CA GLU A 146 52.48 9.28 22.90
C GLU A 146 51.93 9.11 21.46
N ILE A 147 52.84 8.96 20.48
CA ILE A 147 52.59 8.30 19.19
C ILE A 147 53.85 7.48 18.90
N LEU A 148 53.73 6.16 18.69
CA LEU A 148 54.52 5.34 17.72
C LEU A 148 54.29 3.82 17.89
N ALA A 149 53.30 3.27 17.18
CA ALA A 149 53.29 1.92 16.60
C ALA A 149 51.94 1.62 15.93
N SER A 150 51.81 1.08 14.71
CA SER A 150 52.61 1.22 13.48
C SER A 150 51.86 0.47 12.36
N ASN A 151 51.59 1.15 11.24
CA ASN A 151 51.35 0.61 9.90
C ASN A 151 50.50 -0.68 9.74
N VAL A 152 49.25 -0.51 9.31
CA VAL A 152 48.68 -1.36 8.24
C VAL A 152 48.24 -0.42 7.11
N SER A 153 48.71 -0.68 5.90
CA SER A 153 48.41 0.11 4.70
C SER A 153 47.51 -0.66 3.74
N ASN A 154 46.75 0.10 2.94
CA ASN A 154 45.90 -0.34 1.81
C ASN A 154 44.62 -1.11 2.17
N GLY A 155 43.49 -0.58 1.70
CA GLY A 155 42.15 -1.15 1.86
C GLY A 155 41.07 -0.42 1.06
N ALA A 156 41.44 0.29 -0.02
CA ALA A 156 40.49 1.01 -0.87
C ALA A 156 39.71 0.03 -1.76
N ILE A 157 38.66 -0.59 -1.19
CA ILE A 157 37.86 -1.66 -1.81
C ILE A 157 36.34 -1.41 -1.69
N SER A 158 35.87 -0.54 -0.80
CA SER A 158 34.42 -0.31 -0.57
C SER A 158 33.68 0.22 -1.79
N ASP A 159 34.15 1.31 -2.40
CA ASP A 159 33.43 2.05 -3.44
C ASP A 159 33.10 1.17 -4.66
N GLY A 160 34.00 0.24 -5.01
CA GLY A 160 33.82 -0.67 -6.15
C GLY A 160 32.87 -1.84 -5.92
N PHE A 161 32.53 -2.15 -4.66
CA PHE A 161 31.54 -3.20 -4.34
C PHE A 161 30.12 -2.62 -4.27
N ASP A 162 29.98 -1.45 -3.64
CA ASP A 162 28.72 -0.70 -3.59
C ASP A 162 28.25 -0.30 -4.99
N SER A 163 29.15 0.23 -5.84
CA SER A 163 28.80 0.59 -7.22
C SER A 163 28.33 -0.61 -8.03
N SER A 164 28.98 -1.77 -7.85
CA SER A 164 28.63 -3.01 -8.56
C SER A 164 27.25 -3.54 -8.17
N MET A 165 26.79 -3.32 -6.93
CA MET A 165 25.46 -3.76 -6.49
C MET A 165 24.34 -2.82 -6.96
N GLU A 166 24.61 -1.51 -7.00
CA GLU A 166 23.68 -0.56 -7.63
C GLU A 166 23.57 -0.77 -9.15
N GLU A 167 24.66 -1.10 -9.83
CA GLU A 167 24.68 -1.41 -11.26
C GLU A 167 23.89 -2.70 -11.58
N GLU A 168 24.15 -3.79 -10.84
CA GLU A 168 23.35 -5.03 -10.94
C GLU A 168 21.85 -4.77 -10.73
N ALA A 169 21.50 -3.99 -9.71
CA ALA A 169 20.11 -3.65 -9.41
C ALA A 169 19.45 -2.81 -10.52
N TRP A 170 20.18 -1.85 -11.12
CA TRP A 170 19.66 -1.03 -12.22
C TRP A 170 19.41 -1.85 -13.48
N ASP A 171 20.29 -2.79 -13.82
CA ASP A 171 20.12 -3.61 -15.01
C ASP A 171 19.03 -4.66 -14.82
N LEU A 172 18.91 -5.28 -13.64
CA LEU A 172 17.77 -6.13 -13.28
C LEU A 172 16.43 -5.37 -13.33
N LEU A 173 16.40 -4.11 -12.89
CA LEU A 173 15.19 -3.27 -12.97
C LEU A 173 14.82 -2.96 -14.44
N ARG A 174 15.80 -2.62 -15.29
CA ARG A 174 15.57 -2.42 -16.74
C ARG A 174 15.12 -3.70 -17.43
N GLU A 175 15.70 -4.83 -17.07
CA GLU A 175 15.35 -6.17 -17.56
C GLU A 175 13.92 -6.63 -17.18
N SER A 176 13.26 -5.92 -16.26
CA SER A 176 11.87 -6.16 -15.84
C SER A 176 10.82 -5.31 -16.57
N VAL A 177 11.25 -4.33 -17.38
CA VAL A 177 10.35 -3.37 -18.05
C VAL A 177 9.45 -4.05 -19.08
N VAL A 178 8.15 -3.76 -18.98
CA VAL A 178 7.13 -4.20 -19.94
C VAL A 178 6.87 -3.10 -20.96
N TYR A 179 6.79 -3.49 -22.23
CA TYR A 179 6.49 -2.61 -23.35
C TYR A 179 5.11 -2.93 -23.94
N TYR A 180 4.42 -1.90 -24.44
CA TYR A 180 3.16 -2.00 -25.16
C TYR A 180 3.14 -1.02 -26.33
N CYS A 181 2.93 -1.54 -27.54
CA CYS A 181 3.09 -0.81 -28.81
C CYS A 181 4.43 -0.04 -28.88
N GLY A 182 5.51 -0.64 -28.36
CA GLY A 182 6.85 -0.06 -28.29
C GLY A 182 7.10 0.95 -27.14
N ASN A 183 6.07 1.32 -26.36
CA ASN A 183 6.20 2.26 -25.24
C ASN A 183 6.45 1.49 -23.93
N PRO A 184 7.37 1.91 -23.05
CA PRO A 184 7.48 1.32 -21.71
C PRO A 184 6.25 1.70 -20.88
N ILE A 185 5.63 0.73 -20.20
CA ILE A 185 4.32 0.88 -19.52
C ILE A 185 4.28 0.38 -18.07
N GLY A 186 5.37 -0.22 -17.57
CA GLY A 186 5.41 -0.81 -16.23
C GLY A 186 6.58 -1.78 -16.07
N THR A 187 6.60 -2.52 -14.96
CA THR A 187 7.57 -3.60 -14.70
C THR A 187 6.86 -4.85 -14.20
N ILE A 188 7.29 -6.04 -14.63
CA ILE A 188 6.78 -7.31 -14.09
C ILE A 188 7.10 -7.45 -12.59
N ALA A 189 6.33 -8.25 -11.85
CA ALA A 189 6.58 -8.48 -10.42
C ALA A 189 7.88 -9.26 -10.13
N ALA A 190 8.19 -10.31 -10.89
CA ALA A 190 9.47 -11.04 -10.74
C ALA A 190 9.96 -11.71 -12.01
N LYS A 191 11.28 -11.74 -12.20
CA LYS A 191 11.96 -12.41 -13.31
C LYS A 191 12.71 -13.68 -12.86
N ASP A 192 12.01 -14.55 -12.14
CA ASP A 192 12.61 -15.75 -11.53
C ASP A 192 12.91 -16.86 -12.56
N PRO A 193 14.20 -17.13 -12.90
CA PRO A 193 14.56 -18.15 -13.89
C PRO A 193 14.46 -19.58 -13.36
N THR A 194 14.19 -19.77 -12.06
CA THR A 194 14.16 -21.09 -11.41
C THR A 194 12.77 -21.72 -11.38
N SER A 195 11.73 -20.94 -11.68
CA SER A 195 10.33 -21.39 -11.63
C SER A 195 9.74 -21.54 -13.02
N SER A 196 9.29 -22.75 -13.36
CA SER A 196 8.57 -23.07 -14.60
C SER A 196 7.11 -22.59 -14.62
N ASN A 197 6.64 -21.91 -13.57
CA ASN A 197 5.27 -21.39 -13.47
C ASN A 197 5.31 -19.90 -13.06
N THR A 198 4.91 -19.01 -13.96
CA THR A 198 4.84 -17.57 -13.70
C THR A 198 3.66 -17.19 -12.79
N LEU A 199 2.56 -17.95 -12.82
CA LEU A 199 1.25 -17.63 -12.22
C LEU A 199 0.73 -16.26 -12.67
N ASN A 200 1.02 -15.23 -11.88
CA ASN A 200 0.71 -13.82 -12.08
C ASN A 200 1.94 -12.93 -11.86
N TYR A 201 3.11 -13.47 -11.51
CA TYR A 201 4.34 -12.69 -11.29
C TYR A 201 4.95 -12.15 -12.60
N ASP A 202 4.41 -12.58 -13.75
CA ASP A 202 4.65 -12.04 -15.09
C ASP A 202 3.80 -10.79 -15.42
N GLN A 203 2.92 -10.36 -14.51
CA GLN A 203 2.07 -9.18 -14.67
C GLN A 203 2.70 -7.94 -14.04
N VAL A 204 2.27 -6.77 -14.51
CA VAL A 204 2.53 -5.47 -13.88
C VAL A 204 1.48 -5.25 -12.79
N PHE A 205 1.86 -5.37 -11.52
CA PHE A 205 1.01 -4.96 -10.39
C PHE A 205 1.12 -3.47 -10.13
N ILE A 206 0.00 -2.85 -9.75
CA ILE A 206 0.02 -1.42 -9.42
C ILE A 206 0.90 -1.13 -8.20
N ARG A 207 0.87 -1.99 -7.17
CA ARG A 207 1.69 -1.83 -5.96
C ARG A 207 3.19 -2.11 -6.18
N ASP A 208 3.55 -3.15 -6.93
CA ASP A 208 4.96 -3.49 -7.23
C ASP A 208 5.61 -2.42 -8.12
N PHE A 209 4.84 -1.81 -9.03
CA PHE A 209 5.37 -0.73 -9.87
C PHE A 209 5.62 0.58 -9.10
N ILE A 210 5.07 0.80 -7.89
CA ILE A 210 5.31 2.06 -7.17
C ILE A 210 6.81 2.32 -6.91
N PRO A 211 7.58 1.43 -6.25
CA PRO A 211 9.03 1.64 -6.12
C PRO A 211 9.75 1.71 -7.46
N SER A 212 9.38 0.92 -8.48
CA SER A 212 9.97 1.00 -9.82
C SER A 212 9.78 2.39 -10.42
N GLY A 213 8.55 2.90 -10.42
CA GLY A 213 8.20 4.22 -10.91
C GLY A 213 8.91 5.33 -10.15
N ILE A 214 8.99 5.25 -8.82
CA ILE A 214 9.77 6.22 -8.03
C ILE A 214 11.27 6.14 -8.38
N ALA A 215 11.87 4.95 -8.59
CA ALA A 215 13.26 4.85 -9.04
C ALA A 215 13.48 5.55 -10.39
N PHE A 216 12.61 5.31 -11.38
CA PHE A 216 12.66 5.98 -12.68
C PHE A 216 12.44 7.51 -12.58
N LEU A 217 11.50 7.99 -11.76
CA LEU A 217 11.34 9.42 -11.48
C LEU A 217 12.63 10.04 -10.90
N LEU A 218 13.22 9.41 -9.88
CA LEU A 218 14.43 9.90 -9.21
C LEU A 218 15.68 9.92 -10.14
N LYS A 219 15.64 9.13 -11.21
CA LYS A 219 16.65 9.02 -12.27
C LYS A 219 16.42 10.01 -13.43
N GLY A 220 15.20 10.53 -13.59
CA GLY A 220 14.79 11.41 -14.70
C GLY A 220 14.10 10.70 -15.87
N GLU A 221 13.80 9.40 -15.73
CA GLU A 221 13.23 8.55 -16.78
C GLU A 221 11.68 8.57 -16.71
N TYR A 222 11.08 9.72 -17.02
CA TYR A 222 9.67 10.00 -16.70
C TYR A 222 8.62 9.23 -17.55
N ASP A 223 8.95 8.81 -18.76
CA ASP A 223 7.97 8.30 -19.73
C ASP A 223 7.28 7.00 -19.30
N ILE A 224 8.01 6.06 -18.69
CA ILE A 224 7.42 4.80 -18.18
C ILE A 224 6.34 5.07 -17.13
N VAL A 225 6.54 6.06 -16.27
CA VAL A 225 5.61 6.43 -15.21
C VAL A 225 4.39 7.16 -15.78
N ARG A 226 4.63 8.08 -16.72
CA ARG A 226 3.58 8.78 -17.47
C ARG A 226 2.66 7.80 -18.22
N ASN A 227 3.26 6.83 -18.89
CA ASN A 227 2.55 5.81 -19.66
C ASN A 227 1.79 4.86 -18.73
N PHE A 228 2.42 4.35 -17.67
CA PHE A 228 1.75 3.53 -16.65
C PHE A 228 0.48 4.21 -16.11
N ILE A 229 0.58 5.49 -15.72
CA ILE A 229 -0.56 6.29 -15.23
C ILE A 229 -1.70 6.33 -16.25
N LEU A 230 -1.38 6.63 -17.52
CA LEU A 230 -2.38 6.81 -18.57
C LEU A 230 -2.99 5.49 -19.09
N TYR A 231 -2.23 4.40 -19.14
CA TYR A 231 -2.77 3.08 -19.54
C TYR A 231 -3.57 2.43 -18.41
N THR A 232 -3.14 2.52 -17.15
CA THR A 232 -3.96 2.04 -16.02
C THR A 232 -5.26 2.84 -15.85
N LEU A 233 -5.26 4.13 -16.18
CA LEU A 233 -6.48 4.95 -16.28
C LEU A 233 -7.41 4.48 -17.42
N GLN A 234 -6.87 4.08 -18.58
CA GLN A 234 -7.68 3.47 -19.63
C GLN A 234 -8.34 2.18 -19.14
N LEU A 235 -7.61 1.32 -18.42
CA LEU A 235 -8.18 0.12 -17.80
C LEU A 235 -9.28 0.45 -16.77
N GLN A 236 -9.15 1.55 -16.00
CA GLN A 236 -10.21 2.02 -15.11
C GLN A 236 -11.54 2.29 -15.84
N SER A 237 -11.52 2.69 -17.11
CA SER A 237 -12.74 2.94 -17.91
C SER A 237 -13.46 1.67 -18.37
N TRP A 238 -12.85 0.49 -18.27
CA TRP A 238 -13.41 -0.76 -18.79
C TRP A 238 -14.65 -1.22 -18.00
N GLU A 239 -15.53 -1.95 -18.69
CA GLU A 239 -16.64 -2.67 -18.07
C GLU A 239 -16.09 -3.80 -17.18
N LYS A 240 -16.49 -3.80 -15.91
CA LYS A 240 -16.04 -4.76 -14.90
C LYS A 240 -17.23 -5.61 -14.49
N THR A 241 -17.08 -6.93 -14.51
CA THR A 241 -18.12 -7.88 -14.11
C THR A 241 -17.49 -9.05 -13.35
N MET A 242 -18.02 -9.32 -12.16
CA MET A 242 -17.82 -10.57 -11.43
C MET A 242 -19.17 -11.28 -11.41
N ASP A 243 -19.28 -12.35 -12.20
CA ASP A 243 -20.52 -13.08 -12.49
C ASP A 243 -21.66 -12.15 -12.97
N CYS A 244 -22.54 -11.73 -12.06
CA CYS A 244 -23.69 -10.85 -12.32
C CYS A 244 -23.65 -9.53 -11.50
N HIS A 245 -22.49 -9.15 -10.99
CA HIS A 245 -22.26 -7.90 -10.28
C HIS A 245 -21.15 -7.07 -10.96
N SER A 246 -21.36 -5.75 -11.10
CA SER A 246 -20.32 -4.81 -11.52
C SER A 246 -19.81 -4.00 -10.32
N PRO A 247 -18.50 -4.04 -10.02
CA PRO A 247 -17.93 -3.22 -8.95
C PRO A 247 -17.95 -1.73 -9.30
N GLY A 248 -17.70 -0.89 -8.29
CA GLY A 248 -17.70 0.57 -8.44
C GLY A 248 -16.76 1.05 -9.54
N GLN A 249 -17.25 1.95 -10.41
CA GLN A 249 -16.56 2.33 -11.66
C GLN A 249 -15.13 2.84 -11.46
N GLY A 250 -14.84 3.50 -10.32
CA GLY A 250 -13.51 4.01 -9.98
C GLY A 250 -12.47 2.98 -9.55
N LEU A 251 -12.81 1.68 -9.49
CA LEU A 251 -11.88 0.61 -9.14
C LEU A 251 -10.73 0.53 -10.16
N MET A 252 -9.49 0.62 -9.68
CA MET A 252 -8.29 0.30 -10.45
C MET A 252 -8.02 -1.21 -10.41
N PRO A 253 -7.36 -1.80 -11.43
CA PRO A 253 -6.98 -3.21 -11.39
C PRO A 253 -5.89 -3.47 -10.34
N ALA A 254 -5.76 -4.72 -9.89
CA ALA A 254 -4.64 -5.17 -9.07
C ALA A 254 -3.36 -5.24 -9.92
N SER A 255 -3.50 -5.83 -11.10
CA SER A 255 -2.44 -6.06 -12.07
C SER A 255 -2.99 -6.07 -13.50
N PHE A 256 -2.08 -6.01 -14.47
CA PHE A 256 -2.39 -6.21 -15.88
C PHE A 256 -1.18 -6.77 -16.63
N LYS A 257 -1.41 -7.36 -17.79
CA LYS A 257 -0.34 -7.80 -18.70
C LYS A 257 -0.65 -7.47 -20.15
N VAL A 258 0.39 -7.49 -20.98
CA VAL A 258 0.23 -7.46 -22.44
C VAL A 258 -0.01 -8.88 -22.93
N ARG A 259 -1.00 -9.08 -23.80
CA ARG A 259 -1.16 -10.29 -24.60
C ARG A 259 -0.99 -9.95 -26.07
N THR A 260 -0.26 -10.78 -26.79
CA THR A 260 -0.29 -10.79 -28.26
C THR A 260 -1.45 -11.69 -28.71
N VAL A 261 -2.34 -11.19 -29.55
CA VAL A 261 -3.48 -11.95 -30.11
C VAL A 261 -3.49 -11.84 -31.64
N PRO A 262 -4.01 -12.84 -32.38
CA PRO A 262 -4.23 -12.71 -33.82
C PRO A 262 -5.23 -11.59 -34.14
N LEU A 263 -5.04 -10.92 -35.27
CA LEU A 263 -5.97 -9.90 -35.76
C LEU A 263 -7.23 -10.55 -36.36
N ASP A 264 -8.40 -9.96 -36.10
CA ASP A 264 -9.71 -10.45 -36.57
C ASP A 264 -9.74 -10.56 -38.11
N GLY A 265 -9.54 -11.78 -38.62
CA GLY A 265 -9.55 -12.11 -40.05
C GLY A 265 -8.18 -12.34 -40.71
N ASP A 266 -7.07 -12.24 -39.98
CA ASP A 266 -5.73 -12.57 -40.48
C ASP A 266 -4.86 -13.26 -39.40
N ASP A 267 -4.82 -14.59 -39.43
CA ASP A 267 -4.01 -15.43 -38.53
C ASP A 267 -2.48 -15.18 -38.66
N SER A 268 -2.03 -14.46 -39.70
CA SER A 268 -0.61 -14.12 -39.90
C SER A 268 -0.19 -12.78 -39.28
N ALA A 269 -1.16 -11.97 -38.86
CA ALA A 269 -0.96 -10.67 -38.24
C ALA A 269 -1.42 -10.67 -36.78
N THR A 270 -0.73 -9.91 -35.92
CA THR A 270 -1.00 -9.90 -34.48
C THR A 270 -1.07 -8.49 -33.92
N GLU A 271 -2.00 -8.25 -32.99
CA GLU A 271 -2.07 -7.04 -32.18
C GLU A 271 -1.68 -7.31 -30.72
N GLU A 272 -1.26 -6.25 -30.02
CA GLU A 272 -1.05 -6.28 -28.58
C GLU A 272 -2.29 -5.71 -27.87
N VAL A 273 -2.73 -6.37 -26.81
CA VAL A 273 -3.89 -5.99 -26.00
C VAL A 273 -3.54 -6.02 -24.52
N LEU A 274 -4.03 -5.05 -23.75
CA LEU A 274 -3.90 -5.02 -22.29
C LEU A 274 -4.99 -5.88 -21.63
N ASP A 275 -4.58 -6.77 -20.73
CA ASP A 275 -5.39 -7.76 -20.04
C ASP A 275 -5.32 -7.51 -18.52
N PRO A 276 -6.33 -6.83 -17.93
CA PRO A 276 -6.37 -6.51 -16.50
C PRO A 276 -6.93 -7.65 -15.63
N ASP A 277 -6.61 -7.61 -14.32
CA ASP A 277 -7.31 -8.34 -13.25
C ASP A 277 -7.76 -7.33 -12.18
N PHE A 278 -9.07 -7.15 -11.98
CA PHE A 278 -9.64 -6.32 -10.91
C PHE A 278 -9.97 -7.11 -9.63
N GLY A 279 -9.60 -8.39 -9.57
CA GLY A 279 -9.92 -9.34 -8.50
C GLY A 279 -10.65 -10.59 -9.00
N GLU A 280 -11.19 -10.57 -10.21
CA GLU A 280 -11.90 -11.68 -10.87
C GLU A 280 -11.00 -12.82 -11.37
N ALA A 281 -9.67 -12.65 -11.42
CA ALA A 281 -8.72 -13.75 -11.53
C ALA A 281 -7.97 -14.00 -10.20
N ALA A 282 -7.83 -12.99 -9.34
CA ALA A 282 -7.14 -13.08 -8.05
C ALA A 282 -7.59 -14.24 -7.14
N ILE A 283 -6.62 -14.82 -6.42
CA ILE A 283 -6.82 -15.94 -5.49
C ILE A 283 -7.68 -15.48 -4.32
N GLY A 284 -8.90 -16.02 -4.21
CA GLY A 284 -9.85 -15.65 -3.15
C GLY A 284 -10.72 -14.44 -3.45
N ARG A 285 -10.71 -13.91 -4.69
CA ARG A 285 -11.55 -12.77 -5.13
C ARG A 285 -11.34 -11.50 -4.29
N VAL A 286 -10.07 -11.20 -4.01
CA VAL A 286 -9.64 -10.09 -3.16
C VAL A 286 -9.68 -8.77 -3.93
N ALA A 287 -10.31 -7.74 -3.36
CA ALA A 287 -10.43 -6.42 -3.99
C ALA A 287 -9.18 -5.54 -3.75
N PRO A 288 -8.55 -4.99 -4.80
CA PRO A 288 -7.30 -4.21 -4.70
C PRO A 288 -7.55 -2.75 -4.31
N VAL A 289 -8.04 -2.52 -3.09
CA VAL A 289 -8.42 -1.17 -2.59
C VAL A 289 -7.21 -0.23 -2.55
N ASP A 290 -6.02 -0.74 -2.25
CA ASP A 290 -4.77 0.02 -2.25
C ASP A 290 -4.38 0.58 -3.64
N SER A 291 -4.75 -0.08 -4.73
CA SER A 291 -4.27 0.27 -6.08
C SER A 291 -4.81 1.62 -6.56
N GLY A 292 -6.06 1.98 -6.22
CA GLY A 292 -6.60 3.32 -6.49
C GLY A 292 -5.92 4.42 -5.68
N LEU A 293 -5.53 4.11 -4.43
CA LEU A 293 -4.87 5.06 -3.53
C LEU A 293 -3.43 5.32 -4.00
N TRP A 294 -2.71 4.25 -4.35
CA TRP A 294 -1.35 4.31 -4.90
C TRP A 294 -1.28 5.03 -6.25
N TRP A 295 -2.26 4.84 -7.15
CA TRP A 295 -2.29 5.56 -8.43
C TRP A 295 -2.36 7.09 -8.26
N ILE A 296 -3.20 7.58 -7.33
CA ILE A 296 -3.27 9.03 -7.02
C ILE A 296 -1.95 9.54 -6.41
N ILE A 297 -1.31 8.75 -5.53
CA ILE A 297 -0.01 9.10 -4.93
C ILE A 297 1.09 9.18 -6.01
N LEU A 298 1.14 8.22 -6.93
CA LEU A 298 2.11 8.19 -8.03
C LEU A 298 1.89 9.35 -9.02
N LEU A 299 0.64 9.71 -9.32
CA LEU A 299 0.30 10.85 -10.17
C LEU A 299 0.80 12.19 -9.59
N ARG A 300 0.72 12.37 -8.26
CA ARG A 300 1.34 13.53 -7.59
C ARG A 300 2.86 13.48 -7.68
N ALA A 301 3.46 12.32 -7.37
CA ALA A 301 4.91 12.16 -7.39
C ALA A 301 5.48 12.42 -8.79
N TYR A 302 4.80 11.97 -9.85
CA TYR A 302 5.10 12.28 -11.25
C TYR A 302 5.19 13.80 -11.47
N GLY A 303 4.09 14.53 -11.29
CA GLY A 303 4.05 15.98 -11.60
C GLY A 303 5.00 16.80 -10.72
N LYS A 304 5.22 16.40 -9.46
CA LYS A 304 6.24 17.01 -8.59
C LYS A 304 7.68 16.75 -9.04
N CYS A 305 7.96 15.64 -9.72
CA CYS A 305 9.32 15.27 -10.13
C CYS A 305 9.65 15.71 -11.56
N SER A 306 8.69 15.61 -12.49
CA SER A 306 8.87 16.00 -13.90
C SER A 306 8.61 17.49 -14.14
N GLY A 307 7.81 18.15 -13.29
CA GLY A 307 7.25 19.47 -13.55
C GLY A 307 6.08 19.47 -14.56
N ASP A 308 5.73 18.32 -15.15
CA ASP A 308 4.62 18.19 -16.09
C ASP A 308 3.28 18.07 -15.35
N LEU A 309 2.67 19.22 -15.08
CA LEU A 309 1.31 19.30 -14.55
C LEU A 309 0.25 19.03 -15.62
N SER A 310 0.59 19.07 -16.92
CA SER A 310 -0.40 18.93 -18.00
C SER A 310 -1.07 17.56 -18.02
N VAL A 311 -0.39 16.52 -17.48
CA VAL A 311 -0.97 15.19 -17.25
C VAL A 311 -2.03 15.22 -16.14
N GLN A 312 -1.79 15.96 -15.06
CA GLN A 312 -2.75 16.10 -13.95
C GLN A 312 -4.00 16.91 -14.37
N GLU A 313 -3.82 17.90 -15.24
CA GLU A 313 -4.88 18.77 -15.76
C GLU A 313 -5.80 18.11 -16.81
N ARG A 314 -5.47 16.91 -17.32
CA ARG A 314 -6.30 16.23 -18.33
C ARG A 314 -7.68 15.89 -17.80
N VAL A 315 -8.70 16.09 -18.62
CA VAL A 315 -10.11 15.78 -18.28
C VAL A 315 -10.32 14.30 -17.91
N ASP A 316 -9.61 13.37 -18.57
CA ASP A 316 -9.68 11.93 -18.24
C ASP A 316 -9.01 11.63 -16.89
N VAL A 317 -7.82 12.16 -16.63
CA VAL A 317 -7.10 12.03 -15.35
C VAL A 317 -7.91 12.64 -14.20
N GLN A 318 -8.40 13.86 -14.37
CA GLN A 318 -9.31 14.51 -13.41
C GLN A 318 -10.56 13.67 -13.14
N THR A 319 -11.16 13.08 -14.18
CA THR A 319 -12.32 12.18 -14.03
C THR A 319 -11.94 10.92 -13.26
N GLY A 320 -10.79 10.31 -13.52
CA GLY A 320 -10.30 9.14 -12.79
C GLY A 320 -10.07 9.40 -11.30
N ILE A 321 -9.45 10.53 -10.94
CA ILE A 321 -9.34 10.99 -9.53
C ILE A 321 -10.74 11.13 -8.91
N LYS A 322 -11.64 11.84 -9.59
CA LYS A 322 -13.02 12.07 -9.13
C LYS A 322 -13.79 10.75 -8.96
N MET A 323 -13.52 9.72 -9.75
CA MET A 323 -14.14 8.39 -9.65
C MET A 323 -13.57 7.54 -8.49
N ILE A 324 -12.24 7.53 -8.27
CA ILE A 324 -11.62 6.85 -7.11
C ILE A 324 -12.14 7.48 -5.82
N LEU A 325 -12.10 8.81 -5.73
CA LEU A 325 -12.58 9.53 -4.55
C LEU A 325 -14.06 9.27 -4.26
N ARG A 326 -14.93 9.24 -5.27
CA ARG A 326 -16.35 8.92 -5.09
C ARG A 326 -16.57 7.50 -4.57
N LEU A 327 -15.70 6.54 -4.91
CA LEU A 327 -15.75 5.18 -4.35
C LEU A 327 -15.31 5.15 -2.89
N CYS A 328 -14.26 5.86 -2.52
CA CYS A 328 -13.74 5.90 -1.13
C CYS A 328 -14.51 6.84 -0.19
N LEU A 329 -15.24 7.83 -0.71
CA LEU A 329 -16.03 8.81 0.05
C LEU A 329 -17.54 8.52 0.03
N ALA A 330 -17.98 7.40 -0.56
CA ALA A 330 -19.38 7.01 -0.63
C ALA A 330 -20.03 6.91 0.76
N ASP A 331 -21.30 7.32 0.85
CA ASP A 331 -22.11 7.14 2.05
C ASP A 331 -22.42 5.65 2.28
N GLY A 332 -22.44 5.23 3.55
CA GLY A 332 -22.69 3.85 3.94
C GLY A 332 -23.26 3.73 5.36
N PHE A 333 -23.33 2.52 5.89
CA PHE A 333 -23.79 2.25 7.26
C PHE A 333 -22.69 2.40 8.32
N ASP A 334 -21.43 2.56 7.91
CA ASP A 334 -20.32 2.79 8.83
C ASP A 334 -20.40 4.20 9.43
N MET A 335 -20.11 4.30 10.73
CA MET A 335 -20.07 5.56 11.48
C MET A 335 -18.64 6.08 11.67
N PHE A 336 -17.62 5.32 11.28
CA PHE A 336 -16.23 5.72 11.37
C PHE A 336 -15.79 6.52 10.13
N PRO A 337 -14.82 7.46 10.25
CA PRO A 337 -14.28 8.19 9.12
C PRO A 337 -13.24 7.37 8.33
N THR A 338 -12.85 6.21 8.84
CA THR A 338 -12.00 5.23 8.16
C THR A 338 -12.68 4.64 6.93
N LEU A 339 -11.91 4.00 6.06
CA LEU A 339 -12.43 3.21 4.95
C LEU A 339 -12.65 1.77 5.44
N LEU A 340 -13.87 1.25 5.26
CA LEU A 340 -14.24 -0.13 5.56
C LEU A 340 -13.81 -1.05 4.41
N VAL A 341 -13.08 -2.13 4.72
CA VAL A 341 -12.57 -3.09 3.73
C VAL A 341 -12.71 -4.56 4.18
N THR A 342 -12.64 -5.46 3.20
CA THR A 342 -12.52 -6.91 3.42
C THR A 342 -11.10 -7.30 3.86
N ASP A 343 -10.93 -8.52 4.34
CA ASP A 343 -9.59 -9.09 4.54
C ASP A 343 -8.85 -9.17 3.19
N GLY A 344 -7.53 -9.07 3.21
CA GLY A 344 -6.70 -9.12 2.00
C GLY A 344 -6.59 -7.83 1.16
N SER A 345 -7.28 -6.73 1.50
CA SER A 345 -7.51 -5.61 0.55
C SER A 345 -6.32 -4.68 0.25
N CYS A 346 -5.09 -5.06 0.62
CA CYS A 346 -3.89 -4.21 0.54
C CYS A 346 -2.64 -5.05 0.18
N MET A 347 -1.41 -4.59 0.47
CA MET A 347 -0.17 -5.34 0.18
C MET A 347 -0.27 -6.80 0.66
N ILE A 348 -0.87 -6.98 1.85
CA ILE A 348 -1.27 -8.27 2.39
C ILE A 348 -2.50 -8.78 1.59
N ASP A 349 -2.28 -9.50 0.49
CA ASP A 349 -3.33 -10.01 -0.41
C ASP A 349 -4.08 -11.27 0.08
N ARG A 350 -3.96 -11.62 1.37
CA ARG A 350 -4.48 -12.88 1.95
C ARG A 350 -5.12 -12.64 3.31
N ARG A 351 -6.03 -13.53 3.71
CA ARG A 351 -6.72 -13.47 5.00
C ARG A 351 -5.72 -13.50 6.17
N MET A 352 -5.62 -12.37 6.87
CA MET A 352 -4.66 -12.11 7.96
C MET A 352 -5.30 -11.41 9.17
N GLY A 353 -6.63 -11.23 9.18
CA GLY A 353 -7.36 -10.51 10.22
C GLY A 353 -7.35 -8.99 10.01
N ILE A 354 -7.19 -8.55 8.75
CA ILE A 354 -7.08 -7.13 8.38
C ILE A 354 -8.37 -6.56 7.77
N HIS A 355 -9.47 -7.31 7.80
CA HIS A 355 -10.81 -6.78 7.51
C HIS A 355 -11.21 -5.68 8.50
N GLY A 356 -12.16 -4.82 8.14
CA GLY A 356 -12.54 -3.67 8.97
C GLY A 356 -11.77 -2.43 8.56
N HIS A 357 -10.86 -1.94 9.40
CA HIS A 357 -10.19 -0.64 9.23
C HIS A 357 -8.66 -0.76 9.41
N PRO A 358 -7.96 -1.51 8.53
CA PRO A 358 -6.53 -1.72 8.65
C PRO A 358 -5.76 -0.42 8.40
N LEU A 359 -4.80 -0.11 9.27
CA LEU A 359 -4.02 1.13 9.27
C LEU A 359 -3.36 1.43 7.92
N GLU A 360 -2.90 0.39 7.20
CA GLU A 360 -2.31 0.52 5.87
C GLU A 360 -3.26 1.24 4.90
N ILE A 361 -4.52 0.79 4.79
CA ILE A 361 -5.53 1.46 3.99
C ILE A 361 -5.84 2.86 4.52
N GLN A 362 -5.86 3.07 5.85
CA GLN A 362 -6.17 4.40 6.40
C GLN A 362 -5.07 5.43 6.10
N ALA A 363 -3.80 5.02 6.16
CA ALA A 363 -2.65 5.85 5.83
C ALA A 363 -2.57 6.13 4.32
N LEU A 364 -2.81 5.14 3.47
CA LEU A 364 -2.88 5.33 2.02
C LEU A 364 -4.07 6.20 1.62
N PHE A 365 -5.23 6.05 2.28
CA PHE A 365 -6.43 6.84 2.02
C PHE A 365 -6.22 8.31 2.40
N TYR A 366 -5.69 8.59 3.59
CA TYR A 366 -5.32 9.95 3.99
C TYR A 366 -4.30 10.57 3.03
N SER A 367 -3.29 9.80 2.61
CA SER A 367 -2.30 10.22 1.62
C SER A 367 -2.95 10.58 0.28
N ALA A 368 -3.81 9.71 -0.25
CA ALA A 368 -4.50 9.93 -1.52
C ALA A 368 -5.48 11.12 -1.47
N LEU A 369 -6.17 11.34 -0.33
CA LEU A 369 -7.01 12.52 -0.12
C LEU A 369 -6.17 13.82 -0.14
N LEU A 370 -5.00 13.84 0.52
CA LEU A 370 -4.08 14.99 0.45
C LEU A 370 -3.57 15.21 -0.98
N CYS A 371 -3.12 14.15 -1.66
CA CYS A 371 -2.64 14.24 -3.03
C CYS A 371 -3.71 14.75 -4.00
N ALA A 372 -4.94 14.23 -3.93
CA ALA A 372 -6.03 14.68 -4.78
C ALA A 372 -6.45 16.13 -4.47
N ARG A 373 -6.34 16.59 -3.22
CA ARG A 373 -6.60 17.99 -2.87
C ARG A 373 -5.62 18.97 -3.51
N GLU A 374 -4.37 18.56 -3.71
CA GLU A 374 -3.35 19.35 -4.43
C GLU A 374 -3.59 19.36 -5.96
N MET A 375 -4.25 18.34 -6.51
CA MET A 375 -4.37 18.12 -7.96
C MET A 375 -5.76 18.39 -8.56
N LEU A 376 -6.84 18.45 -7.77
CA LEU A 376 -8.21 18.60 -8.29
C LEU A 376 -8.48 20.02 -8.81
N THR A 377 -8.95 20.11 -10.05
CA THR A 377 -9.41 21.36 -10.67
C THR A 377 -10.73 21.84 -10.05
N PRO A 378 -10.85 23.14 -9.67
CA PRO A 378 -12.11 23.75 -9.24
C PRO A 378 -13.12 23.92 -10.40
N GLU A 379 -13.78 22.84 -10.78
CA GLU A 379 -14.82 22.78 -11.82
C GLU A 379 -16.24 22.83 -11.23
N ASP A 380 -17.23 23.20 -12.06
CA ASP A 380 -18.65 23.10 -11.70
C ASP A 380 -19.01 21.67 -11.28
N GLY A 381 -19.63 21.53 -10.09
CA GLY A 381 -19.96 20.23 -9.50
C GLY A 381 -18.80 19.51 -8.77
N SER A 382 -17.57 20.05 -8.78
CA SER A 382 -16.45 19.50 -7.98
C SER A 382 -16.52 19.89 -6.49
N ALA A 383 -17.14 21.04 -6.18
CA ALA A 383 -17.10 21.66 -4.84
C ALA A 383 -17.67 20.78 -3.72
N ASP A 384 -18.66 19.93 -4.00
CA ASP A 384 -19.21 18.97 -3.04
C ASP A 384 -18.23 17.85 -2.70
N LEU A 385 -17.48 17.36 -3.70
CA LEU A 385 -16.44 16.35 -3.52
C LEU A 385 -15.24 16.92 -2.75
N ILE A 386 -14.82 18.14 -3.07
CA ILE A 386 -13.74 18.84 -2.36
C ILE A 386 -14.14 19.11 -0.89
N ARG A 387 -15.40 19.49 -0.63
CA ARG A 387 -15.93 19.64 0.73
C ARG A 387 -15.98 18.31 1.48
N ALA A 388 -16.41 17.22 0.85
CA ALA A 388 -16.42 15.89 1.43
C ALA A 388 -14.99 15.40 1.77
N LEU A 389 -14.04 15.62 0.85
CA LEU A 389 -12.62 15.32 1.03
C LEU A 389 -12.02 16.08 2.22
N ASN A 390 -12.23 17.40 2.31
CA ASN A 390 -11.70 18.21 3.40
C ASN A 390 -12.29 17.82 4.76
N ASN A 391 -13.60 17.56 4.82
CA ASN A 391 -14.26 17.05 6.02
C ASN A 391 -13.71 15.67 6.43
N ARG A 392 -13.46 14.78 5.46
CA ARG A 392 -12.88 13.44 5.69
C ARG A 392 -11.45 13.53 6.21
N LEU A 393 -10.59 14.41 5.66
CA LEU A 393 -9.22 14.62 6.14
C LEU A 393 -9.19 14.98 7.63
N VAL A 394 -10.02 15.94 8.06
CA VAL A 394 -10.13 16.36 9.47
C VAL A 394 -10.65 15.21 10.34
N ALA A 395 -11.72 14.52 9.93
CA ALA A 395 -12.31 13.44 10.72
C ALA A 395 -11.37 12.23 10.86
N LEU A 396 -10.70 11.83 9.77
CA LEU A 396 -9.76 10.71 9.74
C LEU A 396 -8.50 11.00 10.56
N SER A 397 -7.91 12.20 10.40
CA SER A 397 -6.72 12.61 11.17
C SER A 397 -6.99 12.61 12.68
N PHE A 398 -8.12 13.15 13.13
CA PHE A 398 -8.52 13.07 14.54
C PHE A 398 -8.68 11.61 15.02
N HIS A 399 -9.36 10.78 14.23
CA HIS A 399 -9.68 9.41 14.61
C HIS A 399 -8.43 8.53 14.75
N ILE A 400 -7.50 8.60 13.79
CA ILE A 400 -6.24 7.85 13.84
C ILE A 400 -5.36 8.35 15.00
N ARG A 401 -5.16 9.68 15.12
CA ARG A 401 -4.27 10.26 16.15
C ARG A 401 -4.72 9.99 17.59
N GLU A 402 -6.03 9.97 17.88
CA GLU A 402 -6.58 9.76 19.23
C GLU A 402 -6.80 8.27 19.56
N TYR A 403 -7.24 7.44 18.60
CA TYR A 403 -7.73 6.08 18.89
C TYR A 403 -6.85 4.95 18.37
N TYR A 404 -6.01 5.19 17.36
CA TYR A 404 -5.05 4.18 16.88
C TYR A 404 -3.69 4.31 17.60
N TRP A 405 -3.38 5.47 18.16
CA TRP A 405 -2.11 5.66 18.86
C TRP A 405 -2.00 4.80 20.12
N ILE A 406 -0.86 4.14 20.29
CA ILE A 406 -0.49 3.41 21.49
C ILE A 406 0.97 3.65 21.87
N ASP A 407 1.17 3.89 23.16
CA ASP A 407 2.45 3.97 23.86
C ASP A 407 2.25 3.38 25.26
N MET A 408 3.29 3.31 26.10
CA MET A 408 3.15 2.71 27.45
C MET A 408 2.14 3.45 28.36
N LYS A 409 1.90 4.75 28.15
CA LYS A 409 0.89 5.52 28.91
C LYS A 409 -0.52 5.18 28.41
N LYS A 410 -0.72 5.10 27.09
CA LYS A 410 -2.02 4.77 26.47
C LYS A 410 -2.39 3.31 26.69
N LEU A 411 -1.41 2.40 26.73
CA LEU A 411 -1.60 1.00 27.13
C LEU A 411 -2.11 0.89 28.58
N ASN A 412 -1.53 1.67 29.51
CA ASN A 412 -2.02 1.79 30.90
C ASN A 412 -3.42 2.46 31.00
N GLU A 413 -3.82 3.27 30.03
CA GLU A 413 -5.17 3.85 29.95
C GLU A 413 -6.18 2.75 29.55
N ILE A 414 -5.90 2.01 28.47
CA ILE A 414 -6.76 0.94 27.94
C ILE A 414 -6.90 -0.22 28.94
N TYR A 415 -5.80 -0.61 29.61
CA TYR A 415 -5.81 -1.61 30.68
C TYR A 415 -6.72 -1.26 31.87
N ARG A 416 -7.09 0.03 31.99
CA ARG A 416 -7.93 0.56 33.06
C ARG A 416 -9.32 1.02 32.58
N TYR A 417 -9.69 0.69 31.34
CA TYR A 417 -11.02 1.01 30.81
C TYR A 417 -12.12 0.29 31.58
N THR A 418 -13.20 1.03 31.85
CA THR A 418 -14.51 0.45 32.16
C THR A 418 -15.17 -0.06 30.88
N THR A 419 -15.96 -1.13 30.98
CA THR A 419 -16.74 -1.69 29.87
C THR A 419 -18.22 -1.29 29.99
N GLU A 420 -18.99 -1.52 28.93
CA GLU A 420 -20.42 -1.19 28.83
C GLU A 420 -20.73 0.32 29.01
N GLU A 421 -19.79 1.19 28.60
CA GLU A 421 -19.89 2.65 28.72
C GLU A 421 -20.90 3.29 27.73
N TYR A 422 -22.18 3.32 28.09
CA TYR A 422 -23.22 3.97 27.28
C TYR A 422 -23.34 5.49 27.54
N SER A 423 -22.46 6.31 26.97
CA SER A 423 -22.63 7.79 26.99
C SER A 423 -21.86 8.55 25.90
N TYR A 424 -22.24 9.82 25.67
CA TYR A 424 -21.50 10.77 24.81
C TYR A 424 -20.18 11.28 25.42
N ASP A 425 -19.86 10.88 26.65
CA ASP A 425 -18.64 11.24 27.39
C ASP A 425 -17.81 9.99 27.73
N ALA A 426 -18.13 8.85 27.12
CA ALA A 426 -17.40 7.60 27.26
C ALA A 426 -15.91 7.75 26.90
N VAL A 427 -15.07 7.12 27.72
CA VAL A 427 -13.64 6.95 27.49
C VAL A 427 -13.45 5.73 26.59
N ASN A 428 -14.07 4.59 26.95
CA ASN A 428 -14.01 3.35 26.19
C ASN A 428 -15.05 3.32 25.06
N LYS A 429 -14.93 4.25 24.11
CA LYS A 429 -15.91 4.49 23.03
C LYS A 429 -16.19 3.31 22.10
N PHE A 430 -15.32 2.32 22.10
CA PHE A 430 -15.42 1.13 21.23
C PHE A 430 -15.76 -0.13 22.04
N ASN A 431 -15.98 -0.02 23.36
CA ASN A 431 -16.15 -1.15 24.29
C ASN A 431 -15.05 -2.21 24.19
N ILE A 432 -13.79 -1.76 24.17
CA ILE A 432 -12.62 -2.65 24.19
C ILE A 432 -12.51 -3.29 25.57
N TYR A 433 -12.45 -4.62 25.61
CA TYR A 433 -12.21 -5.36 26.84
C TYR A 433 -10.71 -5.31 27.18
N PRO A 434 -10.29 -4.89 28.38
CA PRO A 434 -8.86 -4.81 28.76
C PRO A 434 -8.09 -6.12 28.54
N ASP A 435 -8.75 -7.26 28.68
CA ASP A 435 -8.22 -8.61 28.47
C ASP A 435 -7.74 -8.90 27.03
N GLN A 436 -8.02 -8.00 26.07
CA GLN A 436 -7.45 -8.05 24.71
C GLN A 436 -5.98 -7.63 24.67
N ILE A 437 -5.46 -6.99 25.72
CA ILE A 437 -4.04 -6.66 25.84
C ILE A 437 -3.25 -7.95 26.07
N SER A 438 -2.70 -8.49 24.99
CA SER A 438 -1.87 -9.69 25.04
C SER A 438 -0.55 -9.42 25.80
N PRO A 439 -0.07 -10.34 26.67
CA PRO A 439 1.13 -10.12 27.49
C PRO A 439 2.38 -9.71 26.70
N TRP A 440 2.54 -10.20 25.46
CA TRP A 440 3.68 -9.82 24.62
C TRP A 440 3.79 -8.32 24.43
N LEU A 441 2.66 -7.60 24.35
CA LEU A 441 2.65 -6.15 24.10
C LEU A 441 3.20 -5.37 25.31
N VAL A 442 2.90 -5.82 26.52
CA VAL A 442 3.35 -5.19 27.76
C VAL A 442 4.85 -5.34 27.94
N GLU A 443 5.41 -6.49 27.56
CA GLU A 443 6.86 -6.74 27.56
C GLU A 443 7.59 -6.10 26.36
N TRP A 444 6.89 -5.95 25.22
CA TRP A 444 7.47 -5.43 23.99
C TRP A 444 7.45 -3.90 23.89
N MET A 445 6.50 -3.20 24.53
CA MET A 445 6.44 -1.75 24.52
C MET A 445 7.67 -1.11 25.22
N PRO A 446 8.44 -0.21 24.57
CA PRO A 446 9.54 0.49 25.21
C PRO A 446 9.06 1.68 26.08
N ASN A 447 9.89 2.10 27.05
CA ASN A 447 9.64 3.29 27.87
C ASN A 447 9.62 4.62 27.07
N LYS A 448 10.25 4.64 25.88
CA LYS A 448 10.23 5.75 24.92
C LYS A 448 9.94 5.16 23.55
N GLY A 449 8.87 5.66 22.92
CA GLY A 449 8.38 5.17 21.64
C GLY A 449 6.88 4.85 21.70
N GLY A 450 6.31 4.53 20.55
CA GLY A 450 4.89 4.20 20.38
C GLY A 450 4.57 4.02 18.90
N TYR A 451 3.35 3.59 18.58
CA TYR A 451 2.93 3.33 17.21
C TYR A 451 1.42 3.48 17.03
N LEU A 452 0.97 3.46 15.78
CA LEU A 452 -0.43 3.31 15.41
C LEU A 452 -0.74 1.81 15.29
N ILE A 453 -1.74 1.32 16.02
CA ILE A 453 -2.18 -0.09 16.01
C ILE A 453 -2.67 -0.52 14.63
N GLY A 454 -2.70 -1.83 14.38
CA GLY A 454 -3.02 -2.40 13.07
C GLY A 454 -4.46 -2.16 12.61
N ASN A 455 -5.43 -2.20 13.52
CA ASN A 455 -6.86 -2.16 13.20
C ASN A 455 -7.69 -1.79 14.44
N LEU A 456 -8.80 -1.08 14.26
CA LEU A 456 -9.75 -0.74 15.33
C LEU A 456 -11.17 -0.97 14.84
N GLN A 457 -11.94 -1.80 15.55
CA GLN A 457 -13.31 -2.19 15.24
C GLN A 457 -14.18 -2.13 16.52
N PRO A 458 -15.53 -2.19 16.42
CA PRO A 458 -16.39 -2.33 17.59
C PRO A 458 -15.99 -3.55 18.43
N ALA A 459 -15.69 -3.33 19.70
CA ALA A 459 -15.20 -4.30 20.67
C ALA A 459 -13.92 -5.07 20.27
N HIS A 460 -13.07 -4.53 19.38
CA HIS A 460 -11.84 -5.21 18.95
C HIS A 460 -10.70 -4.24 18.57
N MET A 461 -9.53 -4.39 19.20
CA MET A 461 -8.27 -3.74 18.81
C MET A 461 -7.25 -4.79 18.32
N ASP A 462 -6.72 -4.61 17.11
CA ASP A 462 -5.56 -5.37 16.63
C ASP A 462 -4.27 -4.65 17.01
N PHE A 463 -3.68 -5.06 18.12
CA PHE A 463 -2.46 -4.47 18.64
C PHE A 463 -1.19 -4.78 17.83
N ARG A 464 -1.24 -5.60 16.77
CA ARG A 464 -0.05 -5.86 15.94
C ARG A 464 0.48 -4.54 15.35
N PHE A 465 1.80 -4.39 15.34
CA PHE A 465 2.48 -3.31 14.61
C PHE A 465 2.44 -3.65 13.11
N PHE A 466 1.99 -2.72 12.27
CA PHE A 466 2.03 -2.85 10.80
C PHE A 466 2.89 -1.75 10.20
N SER A 467 3.87 -2.16 9.41
CA SER A 467 5.02 -1.32 9.06
C SER A 467 4.71 -0.28 8.00
N LEU A 468 4.08 -0.69 6.89
CA LEU A 468 3.70 0.24 5.82
C LEU A 468 2.76 1.32 6.37
N GLY A 469 1.71 0.92 7.10
CA GLY A 469 0.77 1.84 7.76
C GLY A 469 1.43 2.85 8.71
N ASN A 470 2.38 2.41 9.56
CA ASN A 470 3.09 3.31 10.47
C ASN A 470 4.07 4.24 9.73
N LEU A 471 4.91 3.70 8.85
CA LEU A 471 5.90 4.48 8.10
C LEU A 471 5.22 5.48 7.17
N TRP A 472 4.15 5.09 6.48
CA TRP A 472 3.41 6.01 5.60
C TRP A 472 2.67 7.09 6.38
N SER A 473 2.19 6.79 7.59
CA SER A 473 1.61 7.79 8.50
C SER A 473 2.61 8.86 8.95
N VAL A 474 3.90 8.55 8.96
CA VAL A 474 4.98 9.55 9.12
C VAL A 474 5.13 10.36 7.83
N VAL A 475 5.29 9.71 6.67
CA VAL A 475 5.51 10.38 5.37
C VAL A 475 4.43 11.41 5.04
N ASN A 476 3.15 11.09 5.28
CA ASN A 476 2.00 11.90 4.90
C ASN A 476 1.50 12.89 5.98
N SER A 477 2.13 12.96 7.16
CA SER A 477 1.67 13.74 8.34
C SER A 477 0.31 13.30 8.93
N LEU A 478 -0.06 12.03 8.81
CA LEU A 478 -1.20 11.47 9.55
C LEU A 478 -0.87 11.31 11.04
N ALA A 479 0.36 10.86 11.36
CA ALA A 479 0.93 10.97 12.70
C ALA A 479 1.36 12.42 12.98
N THR A 480 1.33 12.86 14.24
CA THR A 480 1.96 14.13 14.65
C THR A 480 3.49 14.06 14.58
N VAL A 481 4.19 15.19 14.75
CA VAL A 481 5.66 15.24 14.83
C VAL A 481 6.19 14.37 15.98
N GLU A 482 5.55 14.43 17.14
CA GLU A 482 5.91 13.64 18.33
C GLU A 482 5.65 12.14 18.10
N GLN A 483 4.48 11.80 17.56
CA GLN A 483 4.14 10.42 17.20
C GLN A 483 5.12 9.86 16.17
N SER A 484 5.53 10.67 15.19
CA SER A 484 6.49 10.29 14.15
C SER A 484 7.90 10.04 14.71
N HIS A 485 8.37 10.88 15.64
CA HIS A 485 9.62 10.61 16.36
C HIS A 485 9.52 9.35 17.24
N ALA A 486 8.38 9.13 17.90
CA ALA A 486 8.14 7.97 18.76
C ALA A 486 8.00 6.63 17.98
N ILE A 487 7.48 6.66 16.74
CA ILE A 487 7.53 5.51 15.81
C ILE A 487 8.98 5.16 15.49
N LEU A 488 9.81 6.15 15.17
CA LEU A 488 11.23 5.90 14.87
C LEU A 488 12.05 5.50 16.12
N ASP A 489 11.69 5.99 17.31
CA ASP A 489 12.25 5.50 18.58
C ASP A 489 11.90 4.03 18.83
N LEU A 490 10.66 3.59 18.53
CA LEU A 490 10.26 2.19 18.60
C LEU A 490 11.08 1.32 17.63
N VAL A 491 11.30 1.79 16.40
CA VAL A 491 12.11 1.07 15.40
C VAL A 491 13.57 0.91 15.83
N GLU A 492 14.17 1.92 16.48
CA GLU A 492 15.49 1.78 17.10
C GLU A 492 15.46 0.83 18.31
N ALA A 493 14.50 0.99 19.23
CA ALA A 493 14.40 0.21 20.46
C ALA A 493 14.03 -1.27 20.25
N LYS A 494 13.41 -1.60 19.11
CA LYS A 494 12.99 -2.97 18.72
C LYS A 494 13.60 -3.39 17.38
N TRP A 495 14.78 -2.86 17.06
CA TRP A 495 15.56 -3.18 15.86
C TRP A 495 15.77 -4.69 15.67
N SER A 496 15.98 -5.42 16.77
CA SER A 496 16.17 -6.88 16.81
C SER A 496 15.00 -7.68 16.24
N ASP A 497 13.81 -7.07 16.20
CA ASP A 497 12.54 -7.72 15.95
C ASP A 497 11.93 -7.20 14.64
N LEU A 498 11.97 -5.88 14.43
CA LEU A 498 11.39 -5.19 13.27
C LEU A 498 12.33 -5.13 12.05
N VAL A 499 13.65 -5.02 12.26
CA VAL A 499 14.67 -5.07 11.20
C VAL A 499 15.36 -6.44 11.15
N ALA A 500 15.55 -7.07 12.31
CA ALA A 500 16.11 -8.41 12.47
C ALA A 500 17.50 -8.59 11.79
N GLU A 501 17.61 -9.44 10.77
CA GLU A 501 18.79 -9.61 9.89
C GLU A 501 18.47 -9.30 8.41
N MET A 502 17.30 -8.69 8.13
CA MET A 502 16.89 -8.20 6.81
C MET A 502 15.71 -7.22 6.97
N PRO A 503 15.85 -5.92 6.62
CA PRO A 503 14.72 -5.01 6.61
C PRO A 503 13.61 -5.49 5.65
N PHE A 504 12.33 -5.29 5.92
CA PHE A 504 11.74 -4.90 7.20
C PHE A 504 10.53 -5.80 7.46
N LYS A 505 10.21 -6.12 8.72
CA LYS A 505 9.02 -6.93 9.03
C LYS A 505 7.77 -6.24 8.47
N ILE A 506 6.88 -6.99 7.82
CA ILE A 506 5.60 -6.44 7.33
C ILE A 506 4.64 -6.11 8.49
N CYS A 507 4.60 -7.00 9.48
CA CYS A 507 3.92 -6.80 10.76
C CYS A 507 4.67 -7.50 11.90
N TYR A 508 4.30 -7.21 13.14
CA TYR A 508 4.84 -7.86 14.34
C TYR A 508 3.79 -7.93 15.47
N PRO A 509 3.71 -9.03 16.25
CA PRO A 509 4.36 -10.33 16.03
C PRO A 509 3.63 -11.17 14.95
N ALA A 510 4.14 -12.37 14.66
CA ALA A 510 3.36 -13.36 13.92
C ALA A 510 2.21 -13.92 14.79
N LEU A 511 1.12 -14.29 14.12
CA LEU A 511 0.10 -15.18 14.67
C LEU A 511 0.68 -16.59 14.77
N GLU A 512 0.57 -17.22 15.95
CA GLU A 512 1.04 -18.58 16.23
C GLU A 512 -0.13 -19.50 16.66
N GLY A 513 0.07 -20.82 16.62
CA GLY A 513 -0.88 -21.82 17.14
C GLY A 513 -2.32 -21.68 16.65
N GLN A 514 -3.27 -21.56 17.59
CA GLN A 514 -4.70 -21.44 17.30
C GLN A 514 -5.08 -20.09 16.66
N GLU A 515 -4.37 -19.01 16.97
CA GLU A 515 -4.61 -17.69 16.37
C GLU A 515 -4.39 -17.76 14.85
N TRP A 516 -3.27 -18.36 14.43
CA TRP A 516 -2.99 -18.63 13.02
C TRP A 516 -4.09 -19.46 12.36
N GLN A 517 -4.54 -20.55 13.01
CA GLN A 517 -5.60 -21.42 12.49
C GLN A 517 -6.92 -20.67 12.28
N ILE A 518 -7.36 -19.90 13.27
CA ILE A 518 -8.65 -19.20 13.28
C ILE A 518 -8.64 -17.99 12.34
N ILE A 519 -7.63 -17.13 12.47
CA ILE A 519 -7.57 -15.83 11.79
C ILE A 519 -7.20 -16.00 10.31
N THR A 520 -6.20 -16.82 9.97
CA THR A 520 -5.82 -17.04 8.56
C THR A 520 -6.70 -18.09 7.87
N GLY A 521 -7.32 -19.00 8.64
CA GLY A 521 -7.95 -20.20 8.10
C GLY A 521 -6.96 -21.34 7.86
N SER A 522 -5.85 -21.37 8.63
CA SER A 522 -4.71 -22.29 8.45
C SER A 522 -3.99 -22.13 7.10
N ASP A 523 -3.79 -20.89 6.64
CA ASP A 523 -3.17 -20.58 5.34
C ASP A 523 -1.69 -21.03 5.26
N PRO A 524 -1.34 -21.97 4.37
CA PRO A 524 0.00 -22.57 4.33
C PRO A 524 1.11 -21.67 3.75
N LYS A 525 0.78 -20.53 3.12
CA LYS A 525 1.78 -19.49 2.74
C LYS A 525 2.10 -18.57 3.93
N ASN A 526 1.10 -18.33 4.79
CA ASN A 526 1.18 -17.46 5.98
C ASN A 526 1.44 -18.23 7.29
N THR A 527 2.25 -19.28 7.26
CA THR A 527 2.75 -19.93 8.49
C THR A 527 3.50 -18.92 9.38
N PRO A 528 3.64 -19.15 10.69
CA PRO A 528 4.27 -18.18 11.59
C PRO A 528 5.66 -17.73 11.11
N TRP A 529 5.87 -16.41 11.04
CA TRP A 529 7.10 -15.77 10.56
C TRP A 529 7.41 -16.07 9.09
N SER A 530 6.38 -16.18 8.26
CA SER A 530 6.46 -16.36 6.80
C SER A 530 5.48 -15.42 6.08
N TYR A 531 5.92 -14.88 4.94
CA TYR A 531 5.11 -14.07 4.03
C TYR A 531 4.45 -12.88 4.75
N HIS A 532 3.11 -12.76 4.74
CA HIS A 532 2.40 -11.68 5.45
C HIS A 532 2.35 -11.87 6.97
N ASN A 533 2.57 -13.09 7.47
CA ASN A 533 2.56 -13.40 8.89
C ASN A 533 3.93 -13.15 9.52
N ALA A 534 4.35 -11.87 9.57
CA ALA A 534 5.64 -11.37 10.04
C ALA A 534 6.89 -11.94 9.31
N GLY A 535 6.80 -12.13 7.99
CA GLY A 535 7.98 -12.16 7.13
C GLY A 535 8.70 -10.79 7.07
N SER A 536 9.97 -10.78 6.68
CA SER A 536 10.70 -9.56 6.28
C SER A 536 10.58 -9.34 4.77
N TRP A 537 10.33 -8.10 4.38
CA TRP A 537 10.08 -7.69 3.00
C TRP A 537 11.05 -6.56 2.60
N PRO A 538 12.01 -6.81 1.70
CA PRO A 538 13.02 -5.81 1.32
C PRO A 538 12.42 -4.55 0.69
N THR A 539 11.29 -4.68 -0.01
CA THR A 539 10.54 -3.52 -0.57
C THR A 539 10.21 -2.46 0.48
N LEU A 540 10.00 -2.82 1.77
CA LEU A 540 9.67 -1.86 2.83
C LEU A 540 10.81 -0.89 3.22
N LEU A 541 12.01 -1.09 2.67
CA LEU A 541 13.19 -0.28 2.91
C LEU A 541 13.05 1.16 2.38
N TRP A 542 12.30 1.40 1.30
CA TRP A 542 12.13 2.75 0.76
C TRP A 542 11.18 3.60 1.61
N GLN A 543 10.06 3.05 2.11
CA GLN A 543 9.17 3.77 3.03
C GLN A 543 9.87 4.11 4.35
N LEU A 544 10.71 3.20 4.86
CA LEU A 544 11.57 3.48 6.02
C LEU A 544 12.54 4.62 5.73
N THR A 545 13.08 4.68 4.52
CA THR A 545 13.99 5.74 4.07
C THR A 545 13.31 7.10 3.98
N VAL A 546 12.14 7.20 3.34
CA VAL A 546 11.38 8.46 3.23
C VAL A 546 10.95 8.96 4.62
N ALA A 547 10.45 8.08 5.50
CA ALA A 547 10.09 8.44 6.87
C ALA A 547 11.30 8.92 7.69
N SER A 548 12.46 8.25 7.54
CA SER A 548 13.70 8.63 8.21
C SER A 548 14.24 9.97 7.72
N ILE A 549 14.16 10.26 6.42
CA ILE A 549 14.55 11.54 5.82
C ILE A 549 13.66 12.67 6.35
N LYS A 550 12.33 12.51 6.29
CA LYS A 550 11.38 13.52 6.76
C LYS A 550 11.66 13.95 8.21
N MET A 551 11.86 12.97 9.09
CA MET A 551 12.15 13.23 10.51
C MET A 551 13.61 13.56 10.81
N LYS A 552 14.46 13.72 9.78
CA LYS A 552 15.90 14.05 9.86
C LYS A 552 16.72 13.04 10.69
N ARG A 553 16.37 11.75 10.58
CA ARG A 553 17.00 10.58 11.23
C ARG A 553 17.55 9.59 10.20
N THR A 554 18.25 10.09 9.18
CA THR A 554 18.74 9.30 8.02
C THR A 554 19.64 8.12 8.42
N HIS A 555 20.28 8.16 9.58
CA HIS A 555 21.08 7.06 10.13
C HIS A 555 20.27 5.76 10.34
N ILE A 556 18.96 5.86 10.62
CA ILE A 556 18.06 4.69 10.73
C ILE A 556 17.98 3.96 9.39
N ALA A 557 17.77 4.71 8.31
CA ALA A 557 17.66 4.17 6.96
C ALA A 557 19.01 3.67 6.44
N ALA A 558 20.09 4.43 6.61
CA ALA A 558 21.44 4.02 6.19
C ALA A 558 21.86 2.69 6.83
N LYS A 559 21.62 2.53 8.14
CA LYS A 559 21.88 1.27 8.88
C LYS A 559 20.97 0.10 8.44
N ALA A 560 19.78 0.39 7.91
CA ALA A 560 18.90 -0.63 7.34
C ALA A 560 19.36 -1.07 5.94
N VAL A 561 19.79 -0.12 5.09
CA VAL A 561 20.40 -0.37 3.79
C VAL A 561 21.66 -1.23 3.94
N GLU A 562 22.58 -0.81 4.82
CA GLU A 562 23.81 -1.55 5.18
C GLU A 562 23.52 -2.96 5.71
N MET A 563 22.34 -3.19 6.29
CA MET A 563 21.90 -4.53 6.72
C MET A 563 21.37 -5.40 5.58
N ALA A 564 20.73 -4.80 4.57
CA ALA A 564 20.25 -5.51 3.37
C ALA A 564 21.41 -5.93 2.46
N GLU A 565 22.36 -5.02 2.20
CA GLU A 565 23.50 -5.19 1.29
C GLU A 565 24.39 -6.40 1.66
N ARG A 566 24.49 -6.74 2.95
CA ARG A 566 25.17 -7.94 3.47
C ARG A 566 24.67 -9.27 2.86
N ARG A 567 23.50 -9.29 2.21
CA ARG A 567 22.96 -10.50 1.57
C ARG A 567 22.04 -10.33 0.37
N ILE A 568 21.40 -9.18 0.13
CA ILE A 568 20.26 -9.08 -0.79
C ILE A 568 20.59 -9.52 -2.23
N ALA A 569 21.72 -9.06 -2.79
CA ALA A 569 22.17 -9.47 -4.13
C ALA A 569 22.66 -10.92 -4.17
N ARG A 570 23.49 -11.33 -3.20
CA ARG A 570 24.00 -12.71 -3.06
C ARG A 570 22.87 -13.75 -2.97
N ASP A 571 21.80 -13.41 -2.27
CA ASP A 571 20.61 -14.23 -2.08
C ASP A 571 19.60 -14.06 -3.25
N ARG A 572 19.99 -13.34 -4.32
CA ARG A 572 19.26 -13.13 -5.60
C ARG A 572 17.94 -12.37 -5.48
N TRP A 573 17.98 -11.26 -4.77
CA TRP A 573 16.88 -10.28 -4.64
C TRP A 573 15.51 -10.90 -4.33
N PRO A 574 15.36 -11.62 -3.20
CA PRO A 574 14.10 -12.30 -2.89
C PRO A 574 12.92 -11.34 -2.66
N GLU A 575 11.72 -11.82 -3.01
CA GLU A 575 10.42 -11.26 -2.63
C GLU A 575 10.31 -11.07 -1.09
N TYR A 576 10.66 -12.08 -0.30
CA TYR A 576 10.57 -12.03 1.17
C TYR A 576 11.53 -12.99 1.90
N TYR A 577 11.64 -12.84 3.21
CA TYR A 577 12.50 -13.62 4.12
C TYR A 577 11.74 -14.08 5.37
N ASP A 578 12.04 -15.30 5.84
CA ASP A 578 11.30 -16.01 6.89
C ASP A 578 12.07 -16.14 8.22
N THR A 579 11.34 -16.56 9.26
CA THR A 579 11.72 -16.72 10.68
C THR A 579 11.72 -15.43 11.51
N LYS A 580 11.64 -15.57 12.84
CA LYS A 580 11.72 -14.46 13.83
C LYS A 580 12.91 -13.53 13.57
N ARG A 581 14.02 -14.06 13.04
CA ARG A 581 15.26 -13.34 12.75
C ARG A 581 15.52 -13.07 11.26
N SER A 582 14.58 -13.40 10.37
CA SER A 582 14.68 -13.18 8.91
C SER A 582 15.91 -13.85 8.26
N ARG A 583 16.31 -15.01 8.81
CA ARG A 583 17.55 -15.70 8.42
C ARG A 583 17.43 -16.52 7.15
N LEU A 584 16.24 -17.05 6.87
CA LEU A 584 15.96 -17.86 5.68
C LEU A 584 15.37 -16.98 4.57
N ILE A 585 15.70 -17.30 3.32
CA ILE A 585 14.93 -16.82 2.16
C ILE A 585 13.50 -17.39 2.29
N GLY A 586 12.49 -16.61 1.88
CA GLY A 586 11.10 -16.97 2.06
C GLY A 586 10.72 -18.30 1.42
N LYS A 587 9.94 -19.12 2.12
CA LYS A 587 9.59 -20.51 1.77
C LYS A 587 8.96 -20.71 0.37
N GLN A 588 8.34 -19.68 -0.17
CA GLN A 588 7.80 -19.61 -1.53
C GLN A 588 8.16 -18.26 -2.20
N SER A 589 9.24 -17.63 -1.76
CA SER A 589 9.74 -16.36 -2.30
C SER A 589 10.20 -16.55 -3.74
N ARG A 590 9.75 -15.69 -4.64
CA ARG A 590 10.44 -15.52 -5.93
C ARG A 590 11.83 -14.92 -5.71
N LEU A 591 12.73 -15.24 -6.64
CA LEU A 591 14.01 -14.57 -6.84
C LEU A 591 13.85 -13.49 -7.91
N TYR A 592 14.71 -12.47 -7.88
CA TYR A 592 14.65 -11.31 -8.79
C TYR A 592 13.25 -10.65 -8.79
N GLN A 593 12.70 -10.43 -7.59
CA GLN A 593 11.44 -9.70 -7.41
C GLN A 593 11.69 -8.19 -7.53
N THR A 594 11.00 -7.57 -8.49
CA THR A 594 11.28 -6.20 -8.93
C THR A 594 11.11 -5.18 -7.81
N TRP A 595 10.09 -5.28 -6.96
CA TRP A 595 9.93 -4.30 -5.86
C TRP A 595 11.00 -4.41 -4.76
N SER A 596 11.71 -5.53 -4.64
CA SER A 596 12.84 -5.68 -3.72
C SER A 596 14.08 -4.98 -4.27
N ILE A 597 14.31 -5.09 -5.58
CA ILE A 597 15.38 -4.40 -6.32
C ILE A 597 15.12 -2.88 -6.33
N ALA A 598 13.92 -2.47 -6.76
CA ALA A 598 13.53 -1.07 -6.83
C ALA A 598 13.42 -0.41 -5.45
N GLY A 599 12.96 -1.13 -4.42
CA GLY A 599 12.93 -0.62 -3.05
C GLY A 599 14.32 -0.35 -2.46
N TYR A 600 15.31 -1.17 -2.82
CA TYR A 600 16.72 -0.90 -2.52
C TYR A 600 17.25 0.32 -3.30
N LEU A 601 17.01 0.39 -4.62
CA LEU A 601 17.45 1.52 -5.45
C LEU A 601 16.87 2.86 -4.97
N VAL A 602 15.56 2.93 -4.69
CA VAL A 602 14.93 4.14 -4.14
C VAL A 602 15.57 4.53 -2.80
N ALA A 603 15.92 3.56 -1.94
CA ALA A 603 16.60 3.85 -0.68
C ALA A 603 18.01 4.45 -0.89
N LYS A 604 18.84 3.88 -1.78
CA LYS A 604 20.17 4.43 -2.12
C LYS A 604 20.06 5.83 -2.74
N LEU A 605 19.19 6.01 -3.74
CA LEU A 605 18.96 7.30 -4.42
C LEU A 605 18.51 8.42 -3.46
N LEU A 606 17.63 8.10 -2.50
CA LEU A 606 17.14 9.06 -1.51
C LEU A 606 18.12 9.31 -0.36
N LEU A 607 19.03 8.39 -0.05
CA LEU A 607 20.13 8.64 0.89
C LEU A 607 21.24 9.49 0.25
N ALA A 608 21.49 9.32 -1.05
CA ALA A 608 22.43 10.15 -1.81
C ALA A 608 21.91 11.59 -2.02
N ASP A 609 20.61 11.76 -2.28
CA ASP A 609 19.95 13.08 -2.32
C ASP A 609 18.63 13.10 -1.54
N PRO A 610 18.68 13.40 -0.22
CA PRO A 610 17.50 13.50 0.62
C PRO A 610 16.50 14.58 0.20
N SER A 611 16.88 15.55 -0.63
CA SER A 611 15.97 16.59 -1.09
C SER A 611 14.88 16.06 -2.04
N LYS A 612 15.17 14.97 -2.75
CA LYS A 612 14.22 14.33 -3.67
C LYS A 612 13.05 13.63 -2.96
N ALA A 613 13.16 13.33 -1.66
CA ALA A 613 12.06 12.74 -0.88
C ALA A 613 10.80 13.64 -0.84
N ASN A 614 10.96 14.94 -1.12
CA ASN A 614 9.88 15.94 -1.16
C ASN A 614 8.80 15.69 -2.23
N ILE A 615 9.03 14.81 -3.21
CA ILE A 615 7.99 14.38 -4.16
C ILE A 615 6.94 13.48 -3.49
N LEU A 616 7.36 12.72 -2.46
CA LEU A 616 6.52 11.79 -1.69
C LEU A 616 6.00 12.41 -0.39
N ILE A 617 6.85 13.18 0.31
CA ILE A 617 6.51 13.80 1.59
C ILE A 617 5.34 14.79 1.42
N THR A 618 4.52 14.89 2.47
CA THR A 618 3.58 15.99 2.68
C THR A 618 3.79 16.53 4.08
N GLU A 619 3.90 17.86 4.21
CA GLU A 619 4.02 18.53 5.50
C GLU A 619 2.68 18.60 6.24
N GLU A 620 2.73 18.88 7.55
CA GLU A 620 1.49 19.08 8.31
C GLU A 620 0.80 20.41 7.92
N ASP A 621 -0.45 20.31 7.48
CA ASP A 621 -1.23 21.45 7.02
C ASP A 621 -1.85 22.22 8.19
N SER A 622 -1.42 23.49 8.33
CA SER A 622 -1.95 24.44 9.32
C SER A 622 -3.48 24.62 9.23
N GLU A 623 -4.09 24.56 8.06
CA GLU A 623 -5.55 24.68 7.93
C GLU A 623 -6.26 23.45 8.51
N LEU A 624 -5.76 22.24 8.21
CA LEU A 624 -6.27 21.00 8.81
C LEU A 624 -6.03 20.96 10.32
N VAL A 625 -4.88 21.42 10.82
CA VAL A 625 -4.61 21.53 12.27
C VAL A 625 -5.57 22.51 12.95
N ASN A 626 -5.79 23.69 12.38
CA ASN A 626 -6.73 24.66 12.93
C ASN A 626 -8.18 24.14 12.87
N ALA A 627 -8.55 23.42 11.81
CA ALA A 627 -9.83 22.73 11.70
C ALA A 627 -9.98 21.59 12.72
N LEU A 628 -8.95 20.78 12.96
CA LEU A 628 -8.90 19.72 13.97
C LEU A 628 -9.11 20.28 15.39
N ILE A 629 -8.38 21.34 15.75
CA ILE A 629 -8.52 22.04 17.03
C ILE A 629 -9.95 22.58 17.19
N SER A 630 -10.49 23.19 16.12
CA SER A 630 -11.85 23.76 16.11
C SER A 630 -12.97 22.70 16.08
N ALA A 631 -12.70 21.51 15.53
CA ALA A 631 -13.63 20.39 15.45
C ALA A 631 -13.69 19.59 16.76
N ASN A 632 -12.58 19.51 17.51
CA ASN A 632 -12.43 18.67 18.69
C ASN A 632 -13.57 18.88 19.72
N PRO A 633 -14.41 17.84 19.98
CA PRO A 633 -15.52 17.94 20.93
C PRO A 633 -15.12 18.35 22.35
N ARG A 634 -13.89 18.04 22.78
CA ARG A 634 -13.37 18.42 24.11
C ARG A 634 -13.27 19.94 24.25
N GLY A 635 -12.89 20.66 23.19
CA GLY A 635 -12.83 22.13 23.20
C GLY A 635 -14.21 22.79 23.27
N LYS A 636 -15.18 22.27 22.49
CA LYS A 636 -16.57 22.79 22.46
C LYS A 636 -17.39 22.48 23.72
N ARG A 637 -16.89 21.63 24.63
CA ARG A 637 -17.46 21.37 25.97
C ARG A 637 -16.87 22.24 27.09
N GLY A 638 -16.13 23.30 26.76
CA GLY A 638 -15.75 24.35 27.73
C GLY A 638 -16.98 24.88 28.50
N ARG A 639 -16.81 25.11 29.81
CA ARG A 639 -17.89 25.39 30.78
C ARG A 639 -19.02 26.27 30.23
N LYS A 640 -20.20 25.67 29.95
CA LYS A 640 -21.46 26.42 30.06
C LYS A 640 -21.62 26.83 31.52
N ASN A 641 -21.40 28.12 31.79
CA ASN A 641 -21.72 28.68 33.11
C ASN A 641 -23.22 28.51 33.38
N LEU A 642 -23.56 27.54 34.22
CA LEU A 642 -24.90 27.32 34.74
C LEU A 642 -25.26 28.53 35.62
N LYS A 643 -25.81 29.58 35.00
CA LYS A 643 -26.52 30.63 35.73
C LYS A 643 -27.70 29.96 36.43
N GLN A 644 -27.57 29.72 37.73
CA GLN A 644 -28.69 29.33 38.57
C GLN A 644 -29.68 30.49 38.61
N THR A 645 -30.70 30.44 37.74
CA THR A 645 -31.90 31.26 37.88
C THR A 645 -32.72 30.69 39.03
N TYR A 646 -32.39 31.12 40.25
CA TYR A 646 -33.30 30.97 41.37
C TYR A 646 -34.60 31.70 41.04
N ILE A 647 -35.71 30.97 41.03
CA ILE A 647 -37.05 31.55 41.00
C ILE A 647 -37.41 31.88 42.46
N VAL A 648 -37.95 33.08 42.65
CA VAL A 648 -38.57 33.55 43.90
C VAL A 648 -40.08 33.47 43.74
#